data_AF-A0A4U1JI45-F1
#
_entry.id   AF-A0A4U1JI45-F1
#
_cell.length_a   1.000
_cell.length_b   1.000
_cell.length_c   1.000
_cell.angle_alpha   90.00
_cell.angle_beta   90.00
_cell.angle_gamma   90.00
#
_symmetry.space_group_name_H-M   'P 1'
#
loop_
_entity.id
_entity.type
_entity.pdbx_description
1 polymer ?
#
loop_
_entity_poly.entity_id
_entity_poly.type
_entity_poly.pdbx_seq_one_letter_code
_entity_poly.pdbx_strand_id
1 'polypeptide(L)'
;MRRRSLGWAWLVMFAAITAYACGGGGENSSGAGGGGTGAAGPGGAGGGAPDAGEDGLFVDHGPVVSLTVDPKTALIVVQNGVATPVDFQAIATFQDQTTAVVSADWTFDRPDVALVGLGTGKLSPTGTVGGKGKVTASSNGLTASADVTVELAFVENPGGLTAEEQAAFDAPDPGPSGAIVYPYDKTVFARGILAPEIMWNGGAPGDAWLVHLKQSYVDAKFYVKADPPSAFLMAEDFWGKLAASNAGEPVEVSVSRLSGGKAYAPASQTWSIAQGSLRGSIYYWAVNTGQLMKISPGSANPSVVFDSGSYDQLGAPPPPDYDQYQPPWSQGVNNKRCVACHVVSKDGSRLAAVFERKGQAPSPWGTIDLTLPDPQVIQVSSYNSQTLFVALTPDGKVAVQNDVDLRMRMKDATTGAAIPSELDAIADKTADPAFSPDGKLLAFSSNVTGSYPVEFWRGDLDVFDFDAGTNALANRRQIVAAGNLAIAFPSFSPDSQWLLYQKGDYSRAKYGANQVGLNDLYMADVAKAVGELPLDAANGVGYLDEKNRRINYQPTVNPIAVGGYMWVVFVSPRDYGNRMVSATNPTYENRKQLWVAAIDVNPTPGKDPSHPAFLLRGQDLSTINMSGYWSLEACKGEGNSCAQGFECCTGFCQPDGNGTYACVPPPAGKCSEIGEKCTTGADCCGAPQDQCIGGFCAQSQPK
;
A
#
# COMPACT_ATOMS: atom_id res chain seq x y z
N MET A 1 -5.08 31.95 -58.01
CA MET A 1 -4.99 30.83 -58.97
C MET A 1 -5.26 29.55 -58.18
N ARG A 2 -6.49 28.99 -58.15
CA ARG A 2 -6.95 27.83 -58.96
C ARG A 2 -5.80 26.85 -59.31
N ARG A 3 -5.78 25.59 -58.86
CA ARG A 3 -6.67 24.44 -59.15
C ARG A 3 -6.41 23.30 -58.11
N ARG A 4 -7.44 22.69 -57.49
CA ARG A 4 -8.18 21.41 -57.82
C ARG A 4 -7.31 20.14 -57.67
N SER A 5 -7.73 19.03 -57.06
CA SER A 5 -9.01 18.27 -57.14
C SER A 5 -9.25 17.40 -55.88
N LEU A 6 -10.48 17.29 -55.34
CA LEU A 6 -11.45 16.17 -55.51
C LEU A 6 -10.80 14.77 -55.56
N GLY A 7 -11.14 13.77 -54.75
CA GLY A 7 -12.38 13.45 -54.02
C GLY A 7 -12.93 12.14 -54.59
N TRP A 8 -13.06 11.09 -53.78
CA TRP A 8 -13.94 9.93 -54.03
C TRP A 8 -14.39 9.33 -52.70
N ALA A 9 -15.71 9.28 -52.54
CA ALA A 9 -16.42 8.58 -51.49
C ALA A 9 -16.92 7.24 -52.05
N TRP A 10 -16.98 6.20 -51.23
CA TRP A 10 -17.95 5.12 -51.40
C TRP A 10 -18.46 4.64 -50.04
N LEU A 11 -19.78 4.70 -49.90
CA LEU A 11 -20.60 4.01 -48.91
C LEU A 11 -20.46 2.49 -49.03
N VAL A 12 -20.57 1.77 -47.91
CA VAL A 12 -21.30 0.49 -47.86
C VAL A 12 -22.12 0.45 -46.57
N MET A 13 -23.44 0.28 -46.73
CA MET A 13 -24.42 -0.02 -45.70
C MET A 13 -25.01 -1.42 -45.95
N PHE A 14 -25.31 -2.13 -44.85
CA PHE A 14 -26.21 -3.29 -44.67
C PHE A 14 -25.92 -4.63 -45.36
N ALA A 15 -25.86 -5.69 -44.54
CA ALA A 15 -26.83 -6.80 -44.59
C ALA A 15 -26.78 -7.65 -43.30
N ALA A 16 -27.95 -7.83 -42.68
CA ALA A 16 -28.28 -8.84 -41.68
C ALA A 16 -29.27 -9.83 -42.29
N ILE A 17 -29.03 -11.14 -42.18
CA ILE A 17 -29.98 -12.28 -42.37
C ILE A 17 -29.38 -13.46 -41.57
N THR A 18 -29.81 -13.77 -40.34
CA THR A 18 -30.92 -14.64 -39.86
C THR A 18 -30.90 -16.13 -40.24
N ALA A 19 -30.91 -16.94 -39.17
CA ALA A 19 -31.79 -18.09 -38.86
C ALA A 19 -31.51 -19.49 -39.44
N TYR A 20 -31.41 -20.45 -38.50
CA TYR A 20 -32.18 -21.71 -38.48
C TYR A 20 -32.07 -22.33 -37.06
N ALA A 21 -33.02 -23.10 -36.53
CA ALA A 21 -34.43 -22.90 -36.24
C ALA A 21 -34.78 -23.87 -35.09
N CYS A 22 -35.80 -23.54 -34.30
CA CYS A 22 -36.40 -24.36 -33.23
C CYS A 22 -37.18 -25.59 -33.74
N GLY A 23 -37.44 -26.52 -32.82
CA GLY A 23 -38.69 -27.29 -32.70
C GLY A 23 -38.73 -27.90 -31.29
N GLY A 24 -39.66 -27.61 -30.38
CA GLY A 24 -41.13 -27.49 -30.49
C GLY A 24 -41.72 -28.86 -30.10
N GLY A 25 -42.70 -29.05 -29.22
CA GLY A 25 -43.57 -28.19 -28.41
C GLY A 25 -44.30 -29.10 -27.41
N GLY A 26 -44.96 -28.51 -26.41
CA GLY A 26 -45.66 -29.23 -25.33
C GLY A 26 -47.10 -29.67 -25.67
N GLU A 27 -47.75 -30.30 -24.71
CA GLU A 27 -49.21 -30.18 -24.51
C GLU A 27 -49.62 -30.53 -23.06
N ASN A 28 -50.67 -29.83 -22.62
CA ASN A 28 -51.28 -29.75 -21.30
C ASN A 28 -51.92 -31.06 -20.80
N SER A 29 -52.06 -31.18 -19.47
CA SER A 29 -53.41 -31.31 -18.88
C SER A 29 -53.43 -30.98 -17.39
N SER A 30 -54.46 -30.24 -17.01
CA SER A 30 -54.87 -29.82 -15.69
C SER A 30 -55.63 -30.94 -14.95
N GLY A 31 -55.58 -30.92 -13.61
CA GLY A 31 -56.44 -31.75 -12.77
C GLY A 31 -56.23 -31.45 -11.29
N ALA A 32 -57.17 -30.70 -10.70
CA ALA A 32 -57.18 -30.27 -9.32
C ALA A 32 -57.71 -31.34 -8.34
N GLY A 33 -57.31 -31.22 -7.06
CA GLY A 33 -58.29 -31.25 -5.95
C GLY A 33 -58.19 -32.37 -4.90
N GLY A 34 -58.11 -31.94 -3.63
CA GLY A 34 -58.60 -32.63 -2.41
C GLY A 34 -57.62 -33.63 -1.77
N GLY A 35 -57.35 -33.65 -0.45
CA GLY A 35 -58.04 -33.11 0.72
C GLY A 35 -58.44 -34.25 1.69
N GLY A 36 -57.96 -34.21 2.94
CA GLY A 36 -58.47 -34.98 4.11
C GLY A 36 -57.70 -36.28 4.43
N THR A 37 -56.93 -36.42 5.52
CA THR A 37 -57.22 -36.50 6.98
C THR A 37 -57.73 -37.84 7.51
N GLY A 38 -57.05 -38.33 8.57
CA GLY A 38 -57.53 -39.32 9.55
C GLY A 38 -57.07 -40.75 9.29
N ALA A 39 -56.82 -41.65 10.25
CA ALA A 39 -56.51 -41.62 11.68
C ALA A 39 -56.41 -43.11 12.11
N ALA A 40 -55.79 -43.36 13.27
CA ALA A 40 -55.95 -44.54 14.14
C ALA A 40 -55.15 -45.83 13.82
N GLY A 41 -54.30 -46.21 14.78
CA GLY A 41 -54.03 -47.64 15.10
C GLY A 41 -55.26 -48.29 15.75
N PRO A 42 -55.24 -49.56 16.23
CA PRO A 42 -54.15 -50.18 17.01
C PRO A 42 -53.96 -51.70 16.79
N GLY A 43 -53.04 -52.33 17.55
CA GLY A 43 -53.28 -53.67 18.10
C GLY A 43 -52.47 -54.86 17.56
N GLY A 44 -51.36 -55.18 18.25
CA GLY A 44 -51.15 -56.45 18.97
C GLY A 44 -51.33 -57.83 18.30
N ALA A 45 -50.22 -58.60 18.38
CA ALA A 45 -50.10 -60.02 18.73
C ALA A 45 -50.06 -61.11 17.63
N GLY A 46 -48.90 -61.77 17.54
CA GLY A 46 -48.80 -63.20 17.90
C GLY A 46 -48.55 -64.23 16.80
N GLY A 47 -47.38 -64.90 16.88
CA GLY A 47 -47.05 -66.19 16.23
C GLY A 47 -45.98 -66.04 15.14
N GLY A 48 -44.78 -66.62 15.19
CA GLY A 48 -44.27 -67.78 15.93
C GLY A 48 -43.93 -68.91 14.95
N ALA A 49 -42.70 -68.96 14.42
CA ALA A 49 -42.01 -70.14 13.90
C ALA A 49 -40.57 -69.76 13.45
N PRO A 50 -39.59 -70.70 13.48
CA PRO A 50 -38.24 -70.43 13.99
C PRO A 50 -37.11 -70.44 12.95
N ASP A 51 -35.98 -69.85 13.37
CA ASP A 51 -34.57 -70.10 13.06
C ASP A 51 -34.14 -70.43 11.62
N ALA A 52 -33.49 -69.44 11.00
CA ALA A 52 -32.28 -69.65 10.21
C ALA A 52 -31.31 -68.51 10.55
N GLY A 53 -30.15 -68.86 11.09
CA GLY A 53 -29.26 -67.96 11.81
C GLY A 53 -28.63 -66.83 10.98
N GLU A 54 -28.52 -65.68 11.63
CA GLU A 54 -27.48 -64.68 11.37
C GLU A 54 -26.77 -64.41 12.70
N ASP A 55 -25.68 -65.13 12.94
CA ASP A 55 -24.74 -64.79 14.01
C ASP A 55 -23.80 -63.70 13.50
N GLY A 56 -23.95 -62.51 14.10
CA GLY A 56 -22.88 -61.53 14.29
C GLY A 56 -22.77 -60.41 13.26
N LEU A 57 -23.53 -59.32 13.43
CA LEU A 57 -23.15 -58.04 12.78
C LEU A 57 -23.65 -56.73 13.41
N PHE A 58 -24.00 -56.72 14.70
CA PHE A 58 -24.11 -55.47 15.46
C PHE A 58 -23.54 -55.68 16.86
N VAL A 59 -22.21 -55.59 16.99
CA VAL A 59 -21.59 -55.44 18.30
C VAL A 59 -21.93 -54.03 18.77
N ASP A 60 -22.82 -53.92 19.76
CA ASP A 60 -23.09 -52.65 20.43
C ASP A 60 -21.89 -52.33 21.34
N HIS A 61 -20.97 -51.53 20.81
CA HIS A 61 -19.75 -51.08 21.49
C HIS A 61 -20.04 -50.06 22.63
N GLY A 62 -21.31 -49.69 22.83
CA GLY A 62 -21.74 -48.64 23.74
C GLY A 62 -21.58 -47.24 23.13
N PRO A 63 -21.85 -46.17 23.90
CA PRO A 63 -21.73 -44.79 23.42
C PRO A 63 -20.27 -44.43 23.07
N VAL A 64 -20.11 -43.53 22.11
CA VAL A 64 -18.81 -42.90 21.82
C VAL A 64 -18.38 -42.07 23.02
N VAL A 65 -17.17 -42.31 23.53
CA VAL A 65 -16.61 -41.60 24.70
C VAL A 65 -15.56 -40.55 24.31
N SER A 66 -14.90 -40.70 23.15
CA SER A 66 -13.95 -39.71 22.63
C SER A 66 -13.82 -39.77 21.11
N LEU A 67 -13.33 -38.68 20.52
CA LEU A 67 -13.03 -38.56 19.11
C LEU A 67 -11.56 -38.19 18.92
N THR A 68 -10.93 -38.71 17.88
CA THR A 68 -9.57 -38.34 17.47
C THR A 68 -9.50 -38.17 15.94
N VAL A 69 -8.53 -37.39 15.46
CA VAL A 69 -8.26 -37.23 14.03
C VAL A 69 -6.92 -37.87 13.70
N ASP A 70 -6.89 -38.65 12.63
CA ASP A 70 -5.67 -39.26 12.06
C ASP A 70 -5.51 -38.84 10.59
N PRO A 71 -4.34 -38.34 10.17
CA PRO A 71 -3.15 -38.05 10.98
C PRO A 71 -3.37 -36.87 11.94
N LYS A 72 -2.69 -36.87 13.10
CA LYS A 72 -2.73 -35.74 14.08
C LYS A 72 -2.04 -34.47 13.58
N THR A 73 -1.08 -34.63 12.67
CA THR A 73 -0.35 -33.55 12.03
C THR A 73 -0.13 -33.87 10.55
N ALA A 74 -0.27 -32.90 9.66
CA ALA A 74 0.05 -33.05 8.24
C ALA A 74 0.91 -31.90 7.73
N LEU A 75 1.86 -32.22 6.85
CA LEU A 75 2.61 -31.25 6.06
C LEU A 75 2.27 -31.49 4.58
N ILE A 76 1.80 -30.45 3.89
CA ILE A 76 1.47 -30.49 2.47
C ILE A 76 2.42 -29.53 1.75
N VAL A 77 3.30 -30.05 0.90
CA VAL A 77 4.17 -29.23 0.05
C VAL A 77 3.53 -29.09 -1.32
N VAL A 78 3.24 -27.85 -1.71
CA VAL A 78 2.75 -27.49 -3.03
C VAL A 78 3.95 -27.19 -3.92
N GLN A 79 4.33 -28.14 -4.77
CA GLN A 79 5.46 -28.01 -5.68
C GLN A 79 5.00 -27.38 -7.00
N ASN A 80 5.41 -26.14 -7.27
CA ASN A 80 5.03 -25.40 -8.49
C ASN A 80 3.51 -25.44 -8.77
N GLY A 81 2.70 -25.28 -7.73
CA GLY A 81 1.22 -25.31 -7.81
C GLY A 81 0.58 -26.70 -7.78
N VAL A 82 1.38 -27.77 -7.70
CA VAL A 82 0.88 -29.15 -7.65
C VAL A 82 1.08 -29.71 -6.25
N ALA A 83 0.01 -30.25 -5.66
CA ALA A 83 0.06 -30.95 -4.39
C ALA A 83 -0.90 -32.14 -4.37
N THR A 84 -0.58 -33.14 -3.55
CA THR A 84 -1.48 -34.25 -3.26
C THR A 84 -2.33 -33.89 -2.05
N PRO A 85 -3.67 -33.94 -2.15
CA PRO A 85 -4.55 -33.79 -0.99
C PRO A 85 -4.24 -34.81 0.10
N VAL A 86 -4.54 -34.46 1.35
CA VAL A 86 -4.41 -35.36 2.50
C VAL A 86 -5.80 -35.75 2.99
N ASP A 87 -6.02 -37.04 3.19
CA ASP A 87 -7.27 -37.55 3.75
C ASP A 87 -7.14 -37.67 5.28
N PHE A 88 -8.07 -37.05 5.99
CA PHE A 88 -8.20 -37.19 7.44
C PHE A 88 -9.35 -38.13 7.80
N GLN A 89 -9.15 -38.94 8.83
CA GLN A 89 -10.16 -39.85 9.36
C GLN A 89 -10.52 -39.45 10.79
N ALA A 90 -11.82 -39.51 11.10
CA ALA A 90 -12.33 -39.32 12.44
C ALA A 90 -12.46 -40.71 13.10
N ILE A 91 -11.73 -40.94 14.18
CA ILE A 91 -11.70 -42.23 14.89
C ILE A 91 -12.37 -42.04 16.23
N ALA A 92 -13.53 -42.68 16.41
CA ALA A 92 -14.26 -42.72 17.66
C ALA A 92 -13.69 -43.81 18.57
N THR A 93 -13.54 -43.52 19.86
CA THR A 93 -13.34 -44.54 20.90
C THR A 93 -14.66 -44.78 21.61
N PHE A 94 -15.08 -46.03 21.73
CA PHE A 94 -16.32 -46.43 22.39
C PHE A 94 -16.09 -46.78 23.86
N GLN A 95 -17.17 -46.92 24.63
CA GLN A 95 -17.11 -47.21 26.07
C GLN A 95 -16.37 -48.52 26.39
N ASP A 96 -16.43 -49.51 25.49
CA ASP A 96 -15.69 -50.78 25.59
C ASP A 96 -14.19 -50.67 25.21
N GLN A 97 -13.71 -49.44 24.97
CA GLN A 97 -12.35 -49.08 24.52
C GLN A 97 -12.01 -49.51 23.10
N THR A 98 -12.95 -50.05 22.32
CA THR A 98 -12.74 -50.28 20.89
C THR A 98 -12.73 -48.96 20.12
N THR A 99 -12.15 -48.97 18.92
CA THR A 99 -12.09 -47.79 18.04
C THR A 99 -12.60 -48.11 16.65
N ALA A 100 -13.33 -47.19 16.04
CA ALA A 100 -13.74 -47.30 14.64
C ALA A 100 -13.68 -45.94 13.93
N VAL A 101 -13.48 -45.97 12.61
CA VAL A 101 -13.65 -44.79 11.77
C VAL A 101 -15.14 -44.47 11.70
N VAL A 102 -15.49 -43.22 11.98
CA VAL A 102 -16.86 -42.73 11.96
C VAL A 102 -17.02 -41.59 10.98
N SER A 103 -18.25 -41.41 10.48
CA SER A 103 -18.60 -40.20 9.75
C SER A 103 -18.53 -38.98 10.68
N ALA A 104 -18.00 -37.88 10.16
CA ALA A 104 -17.87 -36.62 10.87
C ALA A 104 -18.08 -35.45 9.90
N ASP A 105 -18.53 -34.32 10.45
CA ASP A 105 -18.52 -33.05 9.76
C ASP A 105 -17.13 -32.41 9.91
N TRP A 106 -16.58 -31.92 8.81
CA TRP A 106 -15.23 -31.39 8.75
C TRP A 106 -15.20 -29.89 8.50
N THR A 107 -14.31 -29.19 9.21
CA THR A 107 -14.03 -27.77 9.01
C THR A 107 -12.53 -27.51 9.01
N PHE A 108 -12.11 -26.45 8.33
CA PHE A 108 -10.75 -25.94 8.37
C PHE A 108 -10.81 -24.44 8.65
N ASP A 109 -10.00 -23.98 9.60
CA ASP A 109 -10.03 -22.60 10.08
C ASP A 109 -9.32 -21.60 9.14
N ARG A 110 -8.62 -22.10 8.10
CA ARG A 110 -7.86 -21.31 7.12
C ARG A 110 -8.28 -21.61 5.67
N PRO A 111 -9.52 -21.27 5.27
CA PRO A 111 -10.02 -21.56 3.91
C PRO A 111 -9.22 -20.87 2.79
N ASP A 112 -8.41 -19.86 3.11
CA ASP A 112 -7.45 -19.23 2.20
C ASP A 112 -6.24 -20.12 1.87
N VAL A 113 -5.87 -21.03 2.79
CA VAL A 113 -4.73 -21.96 2.65
C VAL A 113 -5.15 -23.29 2.05
N ALA A 114 -6.27 -23.86 2.50
CA ALA A 114 -6.77 -25.15 2.02
C ALA A 114 -8.30 -25.27 2.19
N LEU A 115 -8.91 -26.17 1.43
CA LEU A 115 -10.33 -26.50 1.52
C LEU A 115 -10.50 -27.94 1.97
N VAL A 116 -11.35 -28.18 2.97
CA VAL A 116 -11.70 -29.52 3.45
C VAL A 116 -13.05 -29.96 2.91
N GLY A 117 -13.14 -31.20 2.43
CA GLY A 117 -14.40 -31.80 2.04
C GLY A 117 -15.29 -32.09 3.25
N LEU A 118 -16.42 -31.39 3.35
CA LEU A 118 -17.29 -31.36 4.53
C LEU A 118 -17.69 -32.74 5.08
N GLY A 119 -17.87 -33.75 4.20
CA GLY A 119 -18.21 -35.12 4.58
C GLY A 119 -17.13 -36.17 4.31
N THR A 120 -15.96 -35.77 3.82
CA THR A 120 -14.90 -36.71 3.40
C THR A 120 -13.62 -36.57 4.21
N GLY A 121 -13.41 -35.44 4.89
CA GLY A 121 -12.14 -35.15 5.57
C GLY A 121 -10.96 -34.94 4.62
N LYS A 122 -11.22 -34.88 3.30
CA LYS A 122 -10.19 -34.65 2.28
C LYS A 122 -9.80 -33.19 2.24
N LEU A 123 -8.57 -32.87 2.63
CA LEU A 123 -8.03 -31.52 2.62
C LEU A 123 -7.19 -31.28 1.35
N SER A 124 -7.58 -30.29 0.56
CA SER A 124 -6.89 -29.90 -0.68
C SER A 124 -6.34 -28.47 -0.54
N PRO A 125 -5.02 -28.24 -0.70
CA PRO A 125 -4.46 -26.89 -0.62
C PRO A 125 -4.96 -26.03 -1.80
N THR A 126 -5.07 -24.71 -1.56
CA THR A 126 -5.45 -23.75 -2.62
C THR A 126 -4.32 -23.55 -3.64
N GLY A 127 -3.07 -23.77 -3.20
CA GLY A 127 -1.85 -23.52 -3.98
C GLY A 127 -1.48 -22.04 -4.10
N THR A 128 -2.20 -21.15 -3.42
CA THR A 128 -1.99 -19.70 -3.47
C THR A 128 -1.43 -19.14 -2.17
N VAL A 129 -1.74 -19.75 -1.03
CA VAL A 129 -1.28 -19.28 0.29
C VAL A 129 -0.73 -20.47 1.08
N GLY A 130 0.51 -20.34 1.55
CA GLY A 130 1.10 -21.23 2.55
C GLY A 130 0.75 -20.75 3.96
N GLY A 131 0.67 -21.67 4.91
CA GLY A 131 0.34 -21.32 6.28
C GLY A 131 0.00 -22.53 7.15
N LYS A 132 -0.29 -22.25 8.41
CA LYS A 132 -0.73 -23.23 9.40
C LYS A 132 -2.20 -23.03 9.76
N GLY A 133 -2.93 -24.13 9.91
CA GLY A 133 -4.32 -24.15 10.37
C GLY A 133 -4.69 -25.45 11.08
N LYS A 134 -5.93 -25.56 11.54
CA LYS A 134 -6.50 -26.73 12.20
C LYS A 134 -7.67 -27.31 11.41
N VAL A 135 -7.54 -28.58 11.05
CA VAL A 135 -8.67 -29.38 10.57
C VAL A 135 -9.41 -29.92 11.77
N THR A 136 -10.73 -29.74 11.82
CA THR A 136 -11.57 -30.18 12.94
C THR A 136 -12.69 -31.09 12.44
N ALA A 137 -12.78 -32.28 13.05
CA ALA A 137 -13.88 -33.22 12.90
C ALA A 137 -14.89 -33.05 14.04
N SER A 138 -16.18 -33.08 13.72
CA SER A 138 -17.28 -33.09 14.68
C SER A 138 -18.18 -34.30 14.44
N SER A 139 -18.42 -35.11 15.47
CA SER A 139 -19.32 -36.27 15.41
C SER A 139 -19.89 -36.57 16.79
N ASN A 140 -21.20 -36.86 16.88
CA ASN A 140 -21.91 -37.15 18.14
C ASN A 140 -21.70 -36.11 19.26
N GLY A 141 -21.58 -34.83 18.89
CA GLY A 141 -21.33 -33.73 19.85
C GLY A 141 -19.90 -33.65 20.40
N LEU A 142 -19.00 -34.52 19.93
CA LEU A 142 -17.57 -34.50 20.24
C LEU A 142 -16.80 -33.85 19.09
N THR A 143 -15.70 -33.17 19.42
CA THR A 143 -14.79 -32.57 18.44
C THR A 143 -13.37 -33.06 18.64
N ALA A 144 -12.63 -33.17 17.54
CA ALA A 144 -11.20 -33.46 17.54
C ALA A 144 -10.53 -32.72 16.39
N SER A 145 -9.27 -32.32 16.57
CA SER A 145 -8.55 -31.53 15.57
C SER A 145 -7.15 -32.07 15.30
N ALA A 146 -6.66 -31.80 14.09
CA ALA A 146 -5.29 -32.04 13.64
C ALA A 146 -4.65 -30.73 13.15
N ASP A 147 -3.34 -30.58 13.38
CA ASP A 147 -2.58 -29.44 12.89
C ASP A 147 -2.14 -29.68 11.44
N VAL A 148 -2.33 -28.70 10.57
CA VAL A 148 -1.89 -28.77 9.18
C VAL A 148 -1.00 -27.61 8.84
N THR A 149 0.13 -27.90 8.21
CA THR A 149 1.01 -26.91 7.59
C THR A 149 0.99 -27.11 6.08
N VAL A 150 0.79 -26.03 5.33
CA VAL A 150 0.94 -26.00 3.87
C VAL A 150 2.13 -25.12 3.53
N GLU A 151 3.07 -25.66 2.77
CA GLU A 151 4.26 -24.96 2.27
C GLU A 151 4.19 -24.84 0.75
N LEU A 152 4.62 -23.70 0.20
CA LEU A 152 4.73 -23.49 -1.23
C LEU A 152 6.20 -23.61 -1.65
N ALA A 153 6.52 -24.61 -2.47
CA ALA A 153 7.85 -24.82 -3.02
C ALA A 153 7.87 -24.41 -4.50
N PHE A 154 8.71 -23.43 -4.83
CA PHE A 154 8.90 -22.96 -6.20
C PHE A 154 10.29 -23.36 -6.67
N VAL A 155 10.36 -24.05 -7.81
CA VAL A 155 11.62 -24.35 -8.49
C VAL A 155 11.44 -24.01 -9.96
N GLU A 156 11.96 -22.87 -10.35
CA GLU A 156 11.87 -22.34 -11.70
C GLU A 156 13.25 -22.23 -12.33
N ASN A 157 13.35 -22.58 -13.61
CA ASN A 157 14.60 -22.54 -14.36
C ASN A 157 14.45 -21.76 -15.67
N PRO A 158 14.11 -20.46 -15.62
CA PRO A 158 14.04 -19.63 -16.81
C PRO A 158 15.42 -19.46 -17.49
N GLY A 159 16.52 -19.65 -16.74
CA GLY A 159 17.89 -19.60 -17.27
C GLY A 159 18.31 -20.82 -18.10
N GLY A 160 17.52 -21.90 -18.07
CA GLY A 160 17.81 -23.14 -18.80
C GLY A 160 19.08 -23.85 -18.31
N LEU A 161 19.36 -23.80 -17.00
CA LEU A 161 20.51 -24.47 -16.38
C LEU A 161 20.32 -25.99 -16.39
N THR A 162 21.38 -26.75 -16.64
CA THR A 162 21.34 -28.22 -16.59
C THR A 162 21.19 -28.74 -15.16
N ALA A 163 20.88 -30.02 -15.01
CA ALA A 163 20.79 -30.64 -13.68
C ALA A 163 22.13 -30.59 -12.94
N GLU A 164 23.25 -30.72 -13.66
CA GLU A 164 24.61 -30.60 -13.11
C GLU A 164 24.90 -29.18 -12.62
N GLU A 165 24.50 -28.17 -13.41
CA GLU A 165 24.65 -26.76 -13.03
C GLU A 165 23.79 -26.40 -11.80
N GLN A 166 22.58 -26.95 -11.69
CA GLN A 166 21.73 -26.79 -10.51
C GLN A 166 22.34 -27.47 -9.27
N ALA A 167 22.80 -28.71 -9.41
CA ALA A 167 23.43 -29.46 -8.32
C ALA A 167 24.72 -28.81 -7.79
N ALA A 168 25.43 -28.04 -8.63
CA ALA A 168 26.61 -27.30 -8.19
C ALA A 168 26.31 -26.32 -7.03
N PHE A 169 25.08 -25.76 -6.96
CA PHE A 169 24.69 -24.86 -5.88
C PHE A 169 24.48 -25.55 -4.52
N ASP A 170 24.36 -26.87 -4.47
CA ASP A 170 24.20 -27.62 -3.21
C ASP A 170 25.51 -27.71 -2.42
N ALA A 171 26.65 -27.50 -3.08
CA ALA A 171 27.98 -27.52 -2.48
C ALA A 171 28.85 -26.38 -3.03
N PRO A 172 28.51 -25.11 -2.73
CA PRO A 172 29.23 -23.96 -3.28
C PRO A 172 30.62 -23.83 -2.67
N ASP A 173 31.55 -23.31 -3.46
CA ASP A 173 32.84 -22.88 -2.92
C ASP A 173 32.68 -21.71 -1.95
N PRO A 174 33.56 -21.58 -0.95
CA PRO A 174 33.45 -20.54 0.08
C PRO A 174 33.72 -19.11 -0.45
N GLY A 175 34.16 -18.95 -1.70
CA GLY A 175 34.35 -17.63 -2.31
C GLY A 175 33.01 -16.90 -2.52
N PRO A 176 32.95 -15.57 -2.42
CA PRO A 176 31.69 -14.83 -2.49
C PRO A 176 31.12 -14.77 -3.92
N SER A 177 29.80 -14.87 -4.04
CA SER A 177 29.08 -14.72 -5.32
C SER A 177 29.05 -13.29 -5.86
N GLY A 178 29.30 -12.29 -5.02
CA GLY A 178 29.13 -10.88 -5.33
C GLY A 178 28.50 -10.13 -4.16
N ALA A 179 27.76 -9.06 -4.46
CA ALA A 179 27.01 -8.30 -3.46
C ALA A 179 25.61 -7.96 -3.99
N ILE A 180 24.59 -8.25 -3.20
CA ILE A 180 23.25 -7.72 -3.42
C ILE A 180 23.32 -6.22 -3.14
N VAL A 181 22.91 -5.40 -4.11
CA VAL A 181 22.96 -3.93 -4.01
C VAL A 181 21.57 -3.31 -3.90
N TYR A 182 20.52 -4.06 -4.20
CA TYR A 182 19.14 -3.64 -4.04
C TYR A 182 18.17 -4.83 -4.08
N PRO A 183 17.04 -4.80 -3.34
CA PRO A 183 16.74 -3.93 -2.21
C PRO A 183 17.80 -4.03 -1.11
N TYR A 184 17.84 -3.06 -0.20
CA TYR A 184 18.81 -3.06 0.90
C TYR A 184 18.42 -4.08 1.98
N ASP A 185 19.41 -4.60 2.72
CA ASP A 185 19.16 -5.50 3.85
C ASP A 185 18.24 -4.83 4.88
N LYS A 186 17.30 -5.59 5.44
CA LYS A 186 16.25 -5.16 6.38
C LYS A 186 15.20 -4.20 5.80
N THR A 187 15.11 -4.08 4.47
CA THR A 187 13.98 -3.34 3.86
C THR A 187 12.66 -3.98 4.28
N VAL A 188 11.70 -3.15 4.67
CA VAL A 188 10.32 -3.54 4.97
C VAL A 188 9.44 -3.26 3.74
N PHE A 189 8.78 -4.29 3.24
CA PHE A 189 7.80 -4.18 2.17
C PHE A 189 6.39 -4.33 2.72
N ALA A 190 5.46 -3.52 2.22
CA ALA A 190 4.05 -3.75 2.48
C ALA A 190 3.47 -4.80 1.52
N ARG A 191 2.33 -5.38 1.87
CA ARG A 191 1.51 -6.10 0.88
C ARG A 191 0.88 -5.11 -0.11
N GLY A 192 0.44 -5.60 -1.26
CA GLY A 192 -0.30 -4.78 -2.23
C GLY A 192 0.54 -3.77 -3.01
N ILE A 193 1.86 -3.87 -2.96
CA ILE A 193 2.78 -3.17 -3.88
C ILE A 193 3.26 -4.14 -4.96
N LEU A 194 3.84 -3.61 -6.03
CA LEU A 194 4.50 -4.41 -7.06
C LEU A 194 5.75 -5.11 -6.52
N ALA A 195 6.08 -6.26 -7.11
CA ALA A 195 7.24 -7.06 -6.79
C ALA A 195 8.55 -6.26 -6.79
N PRO A 196 9.41 -6.38 -5.77
CA PRO A 196 10.73 -5.76 -5.81
C PRO A 196 11.62 -6.44 -6.88
N GLU A 197 12.48 -5.67 -7.53
CA GLU A 197 13.53 -6.19 -8.41
C GLU A 197 14.82 -6.38 -7.60
N ILE A 198 15.37 -7.59 -7.59
CA ILE A 198 16.63 -7.90 -6.91
C ILE A 198 17.78 -7.56 -7.86
N MET A 199 18.78 -6.83 -7.38
CA MET A 199 19.94 -6.39 -8.15
C MET A 199 21.22 -6.73 -7.42
N TRP A 200 22.22 -7.15 -8.17
CA TRP A 200 23.52 -7.50 -7.60
C TRP A 200 24.67 -7.15 -8.54
N ASN A 201 25.86 -7.05 -7.97
CA ASN A 201 27.12 -6.83 -8.66
C ASN A 201 28.08 -8.01 -8.40
N GLY A 202 29.11 -8.15 -9.24
CA GLY A 202 30.11 -9.23 -9.13
C GLY A 202 29.99 -10.33 -10.19
N GLY A 203 29.06 -10.17 -11.13
CA GLY A 203 28.88 -11.05 -12.30
C GLY A 203 29.71 -10.68 -13.52
N ALA A 204 29.81 -11.63 -14.45
CA ALA A 204 30.33 -11.46 -15.81
C ALA A 204 29.30 -12.00 -16.83
N PRO A 205 29.37 -11.56 -18.11
CA PRO A 205 28.50 -12.10 -19.15
C PRO A 205 28.60 -13.64 -19.25
N GLY A 206 27.45 -14.29 -19.32
CA GLY A 206 27.33 -15.75 -19.40
C GLY A 206 27.26 -16.49 -18.06
N ASP A 207 27.42 -15.79 -16.93
CA ASP A 207 27.22 -16.40 -15.62
C ASP A 207 25.74 -16.76 -15.39
N ALA A 208 25.55 -17.84 -14.65
CA ALA A 208 24.26 -18.26 -14.14
C ALA A 208 24.15 -18.00 -12.64
N TRP A 209 22.91 -17.98 -12.13
CA TRP A 209 22.64 -17.59 -10.76
C TRP A 209 21.50 -18.43 -10.17
N LEU A 210 21.59 -18.70 -8.88
CA LEU A 210 20.48 -19.13 -8.06
C LEU A 210 20.02 -17.94 -7.23
N VAL A 211 18.80 -17.48 -7.46
CA VAL A 211 18.09 -16.55 -6.56
C VAL A 211 17.18 -17.39 -5.68
N HIS A 212 17.38 -17.33 -4.36
CA HIS A 212 16.63 -18.13 -3.39
C HIS A 212 15.95 -17.21 -2.38
N LEU A 213 14.62 -17.29 -2.30
CA LEU A 213 13.81 -16.62 -1.30
C LEU A 213 13.18 -17.66 -0.39
N LYS A 214 13.32 -17.47 0.93
CA LYS A 214 12.83 -18.42 1.92
C LYS A 214 12.18 -17.72 3.11
N GLN A 215 11.06 -18.28 3.56
CA GLN A 215 10.37 -17.92 4.80
C GLN A 215 9.71 -19.18 5.38
N SER A 216 8.84 -19.06 6.38
CA SER A 216 8.29 -20.23 7.09
C SER A 216 7.44 -21.13 6.20
N TYR A 217 6.72 -20.56 5.22
CA TYR A 217 5.76 -21.30 4.40
C TYR A 217 6.05 -21.22 2.89
N VAL A 218 7.19 -20.64 2.50
CA VAL A 218 7.61 -20.53 1.09
C VAL A 218 9.10 -20.80 0.97
N ASP A 219 9.48 -21.69 0.05
CA ASP A 219 10.87 -21.92 -0.38
C ASP A 219 10.92 -21.81 -1.91
N ALA A 220 11.56 -20.77 -2.43
CA ALA A 220 11.51 -20.42 -3.84
C ALA A 220 12.90 -20.28 -4.45
N LYS A 221 13.24 -21.18 -5.38
CA LYS A 221 14.51 -21.22 -6.09
C LYS A 221 14.30 -20.86 -7.56
N PHE A 222 14.99 -19.82 -8.01
CA PHE A 222 15.00 -19.37 -9.40
C PHE A 222 16.40 -19.51 -9.98
N TYR A 223 16.56 -20.38 -10.98
CA TYR A 223 17.80 -20.54 -11.73
C TYR A 223 17.76 -19.63 -12.97
N VAL A 224 18.59 -18.60 -12.98
CA VAL A 224 18.54 -17.52 -13.98
C VAL A 224 19.91 -17.32 -14.64
N LYS A 225 19.91 -16.78 -15.85
CA LYS A 225 21.10 -16.16 -16.47
C LYS A 225 20.88 -14.66 -16.50
N ALA A 226 21.82 -13.90 -15.95
CA ALA A 226 21.67 -12.46 -15.75
C ALA A 226 23.00 -11.75 -15.95
N ASP A 227 23.24 -11.30 -17.18
CA ASP A 227 24.44 -10.53 -17.53
C ASP A 227 24.45 -9.17 -16.80
N PRO A 228 25.63 -8.61 -16.48
CA PRO A 228 25.74 -7.28 -15.90
C PRO A 228 25.11 -6.18 -16.79
N PRO A 229 24.34 -5.22 -16.24
CA PRO A 229 23.96 -5.08 -14.82
C PRO A 229 22.91 -6.14 -14.41
N SER A 230 23.33 -7.04 -13.52
CA SER A 230 22.59 -8.25 -13.18
C SER A 230 21.41 -7.93 -12.27
N ALA A 231 20.25 -8.46 -12.61
CA ALA A 231 19.04 -8.32 -11.82
C ALA A 231 18.04 -9.44 -12.09
N PHE A 232 17.08 -9.58 -11.18
CA PHE A 232 15.96 -10.50 -11.27
C PHE A 232 14.69 -9.80 -10.80
N LEU A 233 13.78 -9.59 -11.74
CA LEU A 233 12.42 -9.14 -11.43
C LEU A 233 11.52 -10.37 -11.27
N MET A 234 11.08 -10.62 -10.04
CA MET A 234 10.15 -11.72 -9.76
C MET A 234 8.76 -11.44 -10.31
N ALA A 235 8.02 -12.50 -10.65
CA ALA A 235 6.65 -12.37 -11.15
C ALA A 235 5.71 -11.80 -10.07
N GLU A 236 4.76 -10.95 -10.49
CA GLU A 236 3.80 -10.31 -9.58
C GLU A 236 2.91 -11.34 -8.86
N ASP A 237 2.54 -12.44 -9.54
CA ASP A 237 1.78 -13.55 -8.95
C ASP A 237 2.57 -14.22 -7.81
N PHE A 238 3.86 -14.51 -8.04
CA PHE A 238 4.72 -15.09 -7.02
C PHE A 238 4.88 -14.13 -5.82
N TRP A 239 5.11 -12.85 -6.06
CA TRP A 239 5.20 -11.85 -5.00
C TRP A 239 3.93 -11.79 -4.15
N GLY A 240 2.76 -11.85 -4.79
CA GLY A 240 1.47 -11.93 -4.09
C GLY A 240 1.40 -13.16 -3.17
N LYS A 241 1.81 -14.33 -3.64
CA LYS A 241 1.84 -15.58 -2.85
C LYS A 241 2.85 -15.51 -1.70
N LEU A 242 4.06 -15.01 -1.95
CA LEU A 242 5.10 -14.83 -0.93
C LEU A 242 4.58 -13.92 0.19
N ALA A 243 4.03 -12.76 -0.19
CA ALA A 243 3.56 -11.76 0.76
C ALA A 243 2.32 -12.22 1.54
N ALA A 244 1.38 -12.93 0.89
CA ALA A 244 0.20 -13.50 1.54
C ALA A 244 0.54 -14.64 2.50
N SER A 245 1.58 -15.41 2.20
CA SER A 245 2.04 -16.54 3.04
C SER A 245 2.94 -16.12 4.19
N ASN A 246 3.48 -14.89 4.19
CA ASN A 246 4.35 -14.40 5.27
C ASN A 246 3.54 -14.14 6.55
N ALA A 247 3.99 -14.65 7.69
CA ALA A 247 3.31 -14.52 8.98
C ALA A 247 4.00 -13.54 9.96
N GLY A 248 4.93 -12.71 9.47
CA GLY A 248 5.73 -11.76 10.27
C GLY A 248 7.22 -12.10 10.33
N GLU A 249 7.59 -13.33 9.97
CA GLU A 249 8.99 -13.74 9.91
C GLU A 249 9.77 -13.00 8.82
N PRO A 250 11.10 -12.82 8.99
CA PRO A 250 11.94 -12.32 7.91
C PRO A 250 11.93 -13.24 6.69
N VAL A 251 11.94 -12.65 5.50
CA VAL A 251 12.24 -13.34 4.25
C VAL A 251 13.76 -13.36 4.08
N GLU A 252 14.35 -14.53 4.08
CA GLU A 252 15.74 -14.75 3.71
C GLU A 252 15.87 -14.65 2.18
N VAL A 253 16.78 -13.81 1.71
CA VAL A 253 17.04 -13.62 0.28
C VAL A 253 18.50 -13.84 0.01
N SER A 254 18.80 -14.75 -0.91
CA SER A 254 20.16 -15.02 -1.33
C SER A 254 20.33 -15.11 -2.83
N VAL A 255 21.52 -14.72 -3.28
CA VAL A 255 21.95 -14.79 -4.68
C VAL A 255 23.31 -15.49 -4.73
N SER A 256 23.33 -16.64 -5.39
CA SER A 256 24.54 -17.46 -5.59
C SER A 256 24.95 -17.44 -7.05
N ARG A 257 26.24 -17.26 -7.33
CA ARG A 257 26.81 -17.24 -8.68
C ARG A 257 27.27 -18.63 -9.10
N LEU A 258 27.07 -18.95 -10.37
CA LEU A 258 27.69 -20.08 -11.07
C LEU A 258 28.50 -19.54 -12.24
N SER A 259 29.80 -19.83 -12.25
CA SER A 259 30.70 -19.41 -13.32
C SER A 259 31.65 -20.55 -13.68
N GLY A 260 31.73 -20.90 -14.97
CA GLY A 260 32.57 -22.00 -15.43
C GLY A 260 32.23 -23.36 -14.80
N GLY A 261 30.95 -23.60 -14.50
CA GLY A 261 30.48 -24.83 -13.83
C GLY A 261 30.74 -24.89 -12.32
N LYS A 262 31.25 -23.81 -11.73
CA LYS A 262 31.61 -23.69 -10.31
C LYS A 262 30.67 -22.72 -9.60
N ALA A 263 30.01 -23.18 -8.53
CA ALA A 263 29.13 -22.34 -7.72
C ALA A 263 29.88 -21.68 -6.57
N TYR A 264 29.41 -20.50 -6.14
CA TYR A 264 30.03 -19.69 -5.10
C TYR A 264 29.06 -19.43 -3.95
N ALA A 265 29.60 -19.11 -2.77
CA ALA A 265 28.84 -18.87 -1.56
C ALA A 265 27.84 -17.73 -1.75
N PRO A 266 26.59 -17.87 -1.27
CA PRO A 266 25.54 -16.88 -1.47
C PRO A 266 25.89 -15.52 -0.86
N ALA A 267 25.60 -14.44 -1.59
CA ALA A 267 25.35 -13.15 -0.94
C ALA A 267 23.93 -13.20 -0.37
N SER A 268 23.77 -12.88 0.92
CA SER A 268 22.49 -13.04 1.63
C SER A 268 22.09 -11.77 2.37
N GLN A 269 20.79 -11.55 2.48
CA GLN A 269 20.17 -10.49 3.27
C GLN A 269 18.77 -10.91 3.72
N THR A 270 18.14 -10.08 4.54
CA THR A 270 16.79 -10.31 5.06
C THR A 270 15.87 -9.17 4.73
N TRP A 271 14.60 -9.46 4.45
CA TRP A 271 13.54 -8.45 4.35
C TRP A 271 12.41 -8.77 5.32
N SER A 272 11.54 -7.80 5.56
CA SER A 272 10.29 -8.03 6.28
C SER A 272 9.10 -7.69 5.40
N ILE A 273 8.00 -8.42 5.58
CA ILE A 273 6.72 -8.12 4.93
C ILE A 273 5.73 -7.67 6.00
N ALA A 274 5.33 -6.41 5.94
CA ALA A 274 4.34 -5.85 6.85
C ALA A 274 3.00 -6.56 6.68
N GLN A 275 2.35 -6.84 7.81
CA GLN A 275 1.09 -7.60 7.86
C GLN A 275 -0.14 -6.74 7.54
N GLY A 276 -0.05 -5.99 6.45
CA GLY A 276 -1.08 -5.09 5.95
C GLY A 276 -0.77 -4.65 4.53
N SER A 277 -1.81 -4.35 3.76
CA SER A 277 -1.62 -3.87 2.39
C SER A 277 -1.51 -2.36 2.35
N LEU A 278 -0.51 -1.85 1.64
CA LEU A 278 -0.30 -0.42 1.46
C LEU A 278 -1.44 0.18 0.65
N ARG A 279 -1.96 1.31 1.12
CA ARG A 279 -3.18 1.93 0.63
C ARG A 279 -3.05 3.45 0.62
N GLY A 280 -4.04 4.10 0.02
CA GLY A 280 -3.95 5.50 -0.42
C GLY A 280 -3.19 5.61 -1.73
N SER A 281 -2.86 6.84 -2.12
CA SER A 281 -2.15 7.15 -3.35
C SER A 281 -1.14 8.27 -3.13
N ILE A 282 -0.10 8.26 -3.96
CA ILE A 282 0.95 9.28 -3.96
C ILE A 282 0.72 10.20 -5.16
N TYR A 283 0.40 11.45 -4.88
CA TYR A 283 0.23 12.51 -5.87
C TYR A 283 1.55 13.25 -6.02
N TYR A 284 2.06 13.40 -7.23
CA TYR A 284 3.40 13.95 -7.44
C TYR A 284 3.51 14.72 -8.75
N TRP A 285 4.52 15.58 -8.82
CA TRP A 285 4.85 16.30 -10.04
C TRP A 285 5.88 15.53 -10.86
N ALA A 286 5.50 15.15 -12.09
CA ALA A 286 6.40 14.58 -13.09
C ALA A 286 6.91 15.71 -13.99
N VAL A 287 8.13 16.20 -13.72
CA VAL A 287 8.64 17.44 -14.34
C VAL A 287 8.68 17.35 -15.86
N ASN A 288 9.17 16.24 -16.41
CA ASN A 288 9.36 16.11 -17.85
C ASN A 288 8.05 15.89 -18.62
N THR A 289 6.97 15.50 -17.94
CA THR A 289 5.64 15.42 -18.57
C THR A 289 4.87 16.74 -18.42
N GLY A 290 5.20 17.54 -17.40
CA GLY A 290 4.47 18.76 -17.08
C GLY A 290 3.11 18.48 -16.45
N GLN A 291 2.93 17.30 -15.84
CA GLN A 291 1.65 16.87 -15.28
C GLN A 291 1.77 16.42 -13.83
N LEU A 292 0.68 16.61 -13.10
CA LEU A 292 0.48 15.96 -11.81
C LEU A 292 0.01 14.53 -12.06
N MET A 293 0.76 13.61 -11.48
CA MET A 293 0.59 12.18 -11.62
C MET A 293 0.21 11.56 -10.27
N LYS A 294 -0.41 10.39 -10.33
CA LYS A 294 -0.83 9.60 -9.18
C LYS A 294 -0.29 8.19 -9.32
N ILE A 295 0.40 7.71 -8.29
CA ILE A 295 0.74 6.29 -8.14
C ILE A 295 -0.18 5.70 -7.09
N SER A 296 -0.93 4.69 -7.49
CA SER A 296 -1.67 3.82 -6.57
C SER A 296 -0.80 2.58 -6.29
N PRO A 297 -0.52 2.23 -5.02
CA PRO A 297 0.22 1.01 -4.67
C PRO A 297 -0.33 -0.21 -5.39
N GLY A 298 0.57 -0.97 -6.04
CA GLY A 298 0.22 -2.17 -6.82
C GLY A 298 -0.16 -1.89 -8.28
N SER A 299 -0.29 -0.63 -8.70
CA SER A 299 -0.47 -0.28 -10.12
C SER A 299 0.87 -0.20 -10.85
N ALA A 300 0.97 -0.88 -11.99
CA ALA A 300 2.15 -0.83 -12.86
C ALA A 300 2.33 0.53 -13.55
N ASN A 301 1.26 1.30 -13.71
CA ASN A 301 1.28 2.57 -14.43
C ASN A 301 0.72 3.70 -13.56
N PRO A 302 1.37 4.87 -13.55
CA PRO A 302 0.82 6.05 -12.90
C PRO A 302 -0.28 6.66 -13.79
N SER A 303 -1.23 7.37 -13.20
CA SER A 303 -2.30 8.07 -13.91
C SER A 303 -2.17 9.58 -13.77
N VAL A 304 -2.65 10.34 -14.75
CA VAL A 304 -2.75 11.80 -14.64
C VAL A 304 -3.85 12.13 -13.63
N VAL A 305 -3.59 13.06 -12.72
CA VAL A 305 -4.57 13.49 -11.71
C VAL A 305 -5.66 14.35 -12.36
N PHE A 306 -5.23 15.38 -13.09
CA PHE A 306 -6.10 16.24 -13.89
C PHE A 306 -5.29 16.93 -14.99
N ASP A 307 -5.97 17.39 -16.04
CA ASP A 307 -5.33 18.20 -17.07
C ASP A 307 -5.33 19.68 -16.66
N SER A 308 -4.14 20.25 -16.41
CA SER A 308 -4.00 21.67 -16.10
C SER A 308 -4.35 22.60 -17.28
N GLY A 309 -4.58 22.03 -18.46
CA GLY A 309 -4.93 22.73 -19.69
C GLY A 309 -3.74 23.43 -20.33
N SER A 310 -3.98 24.02 -21.51
CA SER A 310 -2.91 24.70 -22.24
C SER A 310 -2.43 25.97 -21.52
N TYR A 311 -1.13 26.25 -21.59
CA TYR A 311 -0.53 27.46 -21.00
C TYR A 311 -0.97 28.76 -21.69
N ASP A 312 -1.50 28.68 -22.91
CA ASP A 312 -2.04 29.81 -23.67
C ASP A 312 -3.56 29.94 -23.57
N GLN A 313 -4.19 29.17 -22.67
CA GLN A 313 -5.62 29.20 -22.40
C GLN A 313 -5.93 29.65 -20.97
N LEU A 314 -6.99 30.44 -20.81
CA LEU A 314 -7.40 31.05 -19.54
C LEU A 314 -7.74 30.03 -18.44
N GLY A 315 -8.30 28.87 -18.82
CA GLY A 315 -8.89 27.91 -17.89
C GLY A 315 -10.28 28.32 -17.40
N ALA A 316 -10.94 27.39 -16.69
CA ALA A 316 -12.23 27.59 -16.07
C ALA A 316 -12.17 27.12 -14.61
N PRO A 317 -12.63 27.93 -13.63
CA PRO A 317 -13.02 29.34 -13.77
C PRO A 317 -11.81 30.25 -14.11
N PRO A 318 -12.04 31.43 -14.73
CA PRO A 318 -10.98 32.40 -14.93
C PRO A 318 -10.62 33.10 -13.60
N PRO A 319 -9.38 33.61 -13.45
CA PRO A 319 -9.03 34.50 -12.35
C PRO A 319 -9.98 35.71 -12.26
N PRO A 320 -10.41 36.13 -11.05
CA PRO A 320 -11.41 37.20 -10.89
C PRO A 320 -11.02 38.56 -11.49
N ASP A 321 -9.72 38.86 -11.58
CA ASP A 321 -9.15 40.09 -12.14
C ASP A 321 -8.65 39.91 -13.59
N TYR A 322 -9.20 38.96 -14.33
CA TYR A 322 -8.89 38.78 -15.75
C TYR A 322 -9.40 39.93 -16.62
N ASP A 323 -8.50 40.54 -17.40
CA ASP A 323 -8.76 41.74 -18.19
C ASP A 323 -8.70 41.54 -19.72
N GLN A 324 -8.69 40.28 -20.19
CA GLN A 324 -8.78 39.84 -21.60
C GLN A 324 -7.52 39.91 -22.47
N TYR A 325 -6.38 40.41 -21.97
CA TYR A 325 -5.15 40.62 -22.77
C TYR A 325 -4.18 39.42 -22.85
N GLN A 326 -4.73 38.18 -22.83
CA GLN A 326 -4.07 36.86 -22.89
C GLN A 326 -3.67 36.24 -21.54
N PRO A 327 -3.74 34.90 -21.39
CA PRO A 327 -3.28 34.21 -20.20
C PRO A 327 -1.75 34.24 -20.11
N PRO A 328 -1.19 34.81 -19.03
CA PRO A 328 0.24 34.92 -18.85
C PRO A 328 0.79 33.70 -18.10
N TRP A 329 0.37 32.47 -18.41
CA TRP A 329 0.86 31.30 -17.68
C TRP A 329 2.31 30.98 -18.05
N SER A 330 3.09 30.50 -17.08
CA SER A 330 4.39 29.92 -17.41
C SER A 330 4.16 28.74 -18.34
N GLN A 331 4.94 28.69 -19.43
CA GLN A 331 4.92 27.53 -20.31
C GLN A 331 5.58 26.40 -19.53
N GLY A 332 4.77 25.50 -18.98
CA GLY A 332 5.24 24.24 -18.46
C GLY A 332 5.77 23.35 -19.59
N VAL A 333 6.06 22.09 -19.27
CA VAL A 333 6.43 21.12 -20.30
C VAL A 333 5.19 20.70 -21.09
N ASN A 334 5.36 20.32 -22.36
CA ASN A 334 4.27 19.82 -23.22
C ASN A 334 3.07 20.78 -23.38
N ASN A 335 3.33 22.09 -23.41
CA ASN A 335 2.31 23.15 -23.54
C ASN A 335 1.26 23.18 -22.42
N LYS A 336 1.54 22.61 -21.24
CA LYS A 336 0.64 22.62 -20.08
C LYS A 336 0.93 23.79 -19.13
N ARG A 337 -0.07 24.21 -18.34
CA ARG A 337 0.14 25.15 -17.22
C ARG A 337 0.98 24.47 -16.13
N CYS A 338 1.93 25.20 -15.57
CA CYS A 338 2.73 24.72 -14.45
C CYS A 338 1.88 24.66 -13.17
N VAL A 339 1.82 23.47 -12.57
CA VAL A 339 1.12 23.17 -11.30
C VAL A 339 2.04 22.41 -10.33
N ALA A 340 3.35 22.66 -10.42
CA ALA A 340 4.37 21.94 -9.66
C ALA A 340 4.21 22.11 -8.13
N CYS A 341 3.84 23.30 -7.68
CA CYS A 341 3.53 23.58 -6.28
C CYS A 341 2.08 23.18 -6.02
N HIS A 342 1.88 22.05 -5.35
CA HIS A 342 0.57 21.48 -5.06
C HIS A 342 0.54 20.82 -3.69
N VAL A 343 -0.66 20.49 -3.21
CA VAL A 343 -0.92 19.68 -2.01
C VAL A 343 -2.27 18.96 -2.19
N VAL A 344 -2.47 17.84 -1.50
CA VAL A 344 -3.73 17.10 -1.48
C VAL A 344 -4.24 16.97 -0.05
N SER A 345 -5.54 17.15 0.18
CA SER A 345 -6.19 16.92 1.48
C SER A 345 -6.05 15.45 1.88
N LYS A 346 -5.98 15.15 3.17
CA LYS A 346 -5.66 13.79 3.65
C LYS A 346 -6.72 12.75 3.26
N ASP A 347 -7.97 13.18 3.10
CA ASP A 347 -9.09 12.38 2.61
C ASP A 347 -9.15 12.22 1.08
N GLY A 348 -8.21 12.83 0.34
CA GLY A 348 -8.15 12.77 -1.12
C GLY A 348 -9.28 13.49 -1.85
N SER A 349 -10.09 14.30 -1.17
CA SER A 349 -11.25 14.98 -1.78
C SER A 349 -10.86 16.27 -2.52
N ARG A 350 -9.74 16.90 -2.14
CA ARG A 350 -9.32 18.18 -2.71
C ARG A 350 -7.83 18.27 -2.96
N LEU A 351 -7.48 18.86 -4.09
CA LEU A 351 -6.11 19.28 -4.41
C LEU A 351 -6.05 20.80 -4.46
N ALA A 352 -4.96 21.40 -3.99
CA ALA A 352 -4.66 22.81 -4.22
C ALA A 352 -3.37 22.91 -5.02
N ALA A 353 -3.31 23.85 -5.96
CA ALA A 353 -2.12 24.09 -6.77
C ALA A 353 -1.94 25.56 -7.10
N VAL A 354 -0.68 25.99 -7.25
CA VAL A 354 -0.33 27.29 -7.83
C VAL A 354 -0.26 27.16 -9.34
N PHE A 355 -0.95 28.07 -10.04
CA PHE A 355 -0.92 28.22 -11.49
C PHE A 355 0.08 29.34 -11.83
N GLU A 356 1.32 28.95 -12.07
CA GLU A 356 2.43 29.90 -12.21
C GLU A 356 2.25 30.85 -13.42
N ARG A 357 2.56 32.13 -13.22
CA ARG A 357 2.58 33.15 -14.28
C ARG A 357 3.99 33.33 -14.86
N LYS A 358 4.07 33.49 -16.19
CA LYS A 358 5.30 33.70 -16.94
C LYS A 358 5.99 34.99 -16.51
N GLY A 359 7.17 34.85 -15.92
CA GLY A 359 8.03 35.98 -15.55
C GLY A 359 7.44 36.91 -14.50
N GLN A 360 6.48 36.43 -13.69
CA GLN A 360 5.79 37.20 -12.65
C GLN A 360 5.83 36.41 -11.34
N ALA A 361 6.31 37.04 -10.27
CA ALA A 361 6.33 36.47 -8.92
C ALA A 361 4.93 36.31 -8.29
N PRO A 362 3.90 37.16 -8.57
CA PRO A 362 2.54 36.81 -8.17
C PRO A 362 1.98 35.76 -9.13
N SER A 363 1.46 34.66 -8.56
CA SER A 363 0.76 33.60 -9.28
C SER A 363 -0.53 33.25 -8.56
N PRO A 364 -1.65 33.08 -9.29
CA PRO A 364 -2.87 32.59 -8.69
C PRO A 364 -2.68 31.15 -8.25
N TRP A 365 -3.41 30.77 -7.23
CA TRP A 365 -3.59 29.39 -6.83
C TRP A 365 -5.06 29.04 -6.98
N GLY A 366 -5.37 27.75 -7.06
CA GLY A 366 -6.74 27.27 -7.09
C GLY A 366 -6.87 25.93 -6.42
N THR A 367 -8.11 25.49 -6.28
CA THR A 367 -8.43 24.15 -5.77
C THR A 367 -9.20 23.35 -6.80
N ILE A 368 -9.02 22.04 -6.73
CA ILE A 368 -9.54 21.04 -7.64
C ILE A 368 -10.32 20.03 -6.82
N ASP A 369 -11.55 19.75 -7.25
CA ASP A 369 -12.40 18.72 -6.64
C ASP A 369 -12.04 17.34 -7.21
N LEU A 370 -11.45 16.50 -6.37
CA LEU A 370 -11.01 15.15 -6.73
C LEU A 370 -12.12 14.10 -6.54
N THR A 371 -13.29 14.49 -6.04
CA THR A 371 -14.44 13.58 -5.90
C THR A 371 -15.18 13.36 -7.22
N LEU A 372 -14.89 14.19 -8.23
CA LEU A 372 -15.47 14.09 -9.56
C LEU A 372 -14.70 13.08 -10.44
N PRO A 373 -15.39 12.33 -11.33
CA PRO A 373 -14.72 11.44 -12.28
C PRO A 373 -13.72 12.14 -13.22
N ASP A 374 -13.95 13.41 -13.50
CA ASP A 374 -13.05 14.29 -14.25
C ASP A 374 -12.75 15.52 -13.38
N PRO A 375 -11.68 15.50 -12.56
CA PRO A 375 -11.40 16.56 -11.60
C PRO A 375 -11.29 17.94 -12.23
N GLN A 376 -12.06 18.90 -11.71
CA GLN A 376 -12.12 20.27 -12.22
C GLN A 376 -11.65 21.28 -11.18
N VAL A 377 -11.09 22.39 -11.67
CA VAL A 377 -10.78 23.55 -10.83
C VAL A 377 -12.10 24.20 -10.38
N ILE A 378 -12.29 24.38 -9.07
CA ILE A 378 -13.53 24.92 -8.48
C ILE A 378 -13.41 26.40 -8.10
N GLN A 379 -12.20 26.87 -7.78
CA GLN A 379 -11.88 28.28 -7.60
C GLN A 379 -10.44 28.55 -8.00
N VAL A 380 -10.18 29.79 -8.44
CA VAL A 380 -8.86 30.31 -8.73
C VAL A 380 -8.79 31.73 -8.17
N SER A 381 -7.70 32.07 -7.51
CA SER A 381 -7.49 33.41 -6.97
C SER A 381 -7.15 34.44 -8.05
N SER A 382 -7.04 35.71 -7.64
CA SER A 382 -6.56 36.77 -8.52
C SER A 382 -5.13 36.53 -9.03
N TYR A 383 -4.81 37.12 -10.18
CA TYR A 383 -3.48 37.12 -10.78
C TYR A 383 -2.40 37.75 -9.91
N ASN A 384 -2.80 38.58 -8.96
CA ASN A 384 -1.92 39.28 -8.01
C ASN A 384 -1.70 38.50 -6.70
N SER A 385 -2.27 37.30 -6.57
CA SER A 385 -1.95 36.40 -5.46
C SER A 385 -0.44 36.17 -5.38
N GLN A 386 0.10 36.26 -4.17
CA GLN A 386 1.51 35.99 -3.88
C GLN A 386 1.72 34.59 -3.30
N THR A 387 0.72 33.72 -3.40
CA THR A 387 0.73 32.36 -2.85
C THR A 387 1.74 31.46 -3.56
N LEU A 388 2.45 30.65 -2.79
CA LEU A 388 3.42 29.67 -3.31
C LEU A 388 3.23 28.27 -2.77
N PHE A 389 3.01 28.18 -1.47
CA PHE A 389 2.62 26.94 -0.83
C PHE A 389 1.22 27.06 -0.27
N VAL A 390 0.57 25.90 -0.24
CA VAL A 390 -0.75 25.75 0.34
C VAL A 390 -0.70 24.49 1.20
N ALA A 391 -1.31 24.55 2.37
CA ALA A 391 -1.72 23.38 3.14
C ALA A 391 -3.24 23.30 3.12
N LEU A 392 -3.78 22.08 3.17
CA LEU A 392 -5.21 21.83 3.28
C LEU A 392 -5.50 21.13 4.61
N THR A 393 -6.64 21.45 5.22
CA THR A 393 -7.19 20.61 6.29
C THR A 393 -7.43 19.18 5.77
N PRO A 394 -7.53 18.18 6.66
CA PRO A 394 -7.74 16.79 6.25
C PRO A 394 -8.93 16.58 5.32
N ASP A 395 -9.99 17.37 5.49
CA ASP A 395 -11.23 17.36 4.69
C ASP A 395 -11.22 18.34 3.49
N GLY A 396 -10.09 19.02 3.26
CA GLY A 396 -9.92 19.96 2.17
C GLY A 396 -10.73 21.26 2.27
N LYS A 397 -11.45 21.55 3.35
CA LYS A 397 -12.33 22.73 3.41
C LYS A 397 -11.61 24.05 3.68
N VAL A 398 -10.51 24.01 4.41
CA VAL A 398 -9.71 25.19 4.76
C VAL A 398 -8.31 25.05 4.20
N ALA A 399 -7.77 26.17 3.71
CA ALA A 399 -6.42 26.26 3.21
C ALA A 399 -5.59 27.24 4.06
N VAL A 400 -4.31 26.94 4.25
CA VAL A 400 -3.30 27.90 4.71
C VAL A 400 -2.35 28.16 3.56
N GLN A 401 -2.34 29.39 3.07
CA GLN A 401 -1.39 29.85 2.08
C GLN A 401 -0.11 30.29 2.74
N ASN A 402 1.01 30.14 2.05
CA ASN A 402 2.25 30.82 2.37
C ASN A 402 2.73 31.65 1.17
N ASP A 403 3.00 32.93 1.40
CA ASP A 403 3.26 33.92 0.35
C ASP A 403 4.75 34.26 0.15
N VAL A 404 5.06 34.99 -0.93
CA VAL A 404 6.43 35.44 -1.28
C VAL A 404 7.14 36.20 -0.15
N ASP A 405 6.40 36.81 0.77
CA ASP A 405 6.91 37.58 1.92
C ASP A 405 7.16 36.70 3.16
N LEU A 406 7.06 35.38 3.01
CA LEU A 406 7.20 34.39 4.09
C LEU A 406 6.15 34.58 5.18
N ARG A 407 4.90 34.89 4.79
CA ARG A 407 3.75 34.98 5.69
C ARG A 407 2.72 33.91 5.37
N MET A 408 2.02 33.45 6.39
CA MET A 408 0.91 32.51 6.22
C MET A 408 -0.44 33.21 6.37
N ARG A 409 -1.45 32.80 5.60
CA ARG A 409 -2.82 33.31 5.71
C ARG A 409 -3.84 32.20 5.50
N MET A 410 -4.92 32.24 6.27
CA MET A 410 -5.99 31.25 6.18
C MET A 410 -7.04 31.64 5.13
N LYS A 411 -7.56 30.64 4.42
CA LYS A 411 -8.52 30.77 3.32
C LYS A 411 -9.59 29.68 3.36
N ASP A 412 -10.78 30.01 2.90
CA ASP A 412 -11.77 29.01 2.51
C ASP A 412 -11.33 28.37 1.19
N ALA A 413 -11.17 27.05 1.19
CA ALA A 413 -10.63 26.34 0.03
C ALA A 413 -11.66 26.14 -1.10
N THR A 414 -12.95 26.39 -0.85
CA THR A 414 -14.01 26.27 -1.86
C THR A 414 -14.19 27.58 -2.62
N THR A 415 -14.05 28.72 -1.93
CA THR A 415 -14.33 30.06 -2.46
C THR A 415 -13.08 30.91 -2.66
N GLY A 416 -11.96 30.53 -2.05
CA GLY A 416 -10.73 31.33 -2.02
C GLY A 416 -10.80 32.55 -1.08
N ALA A 417 -11.90 32.72 -0.34
CA ALA A 417 -12.11 33.87 0.54
C ALA A 417 -11.14 33.89 1.73
N ALA A 418 -10.78 35.09 2.21
CA ALA A 418 -9.95 35.25 3.40
C ALA A 418 -10.70 34.83 4.66
N ILE A 419 -10.04 34.04 5.51
CA ILE A 419 -10.50 33.75 6.87
C ILE A 419 -9.53 34.48 7.81
N PRO A 420 -9.96 35.53 8.52
CA PRO A 420 -9.14 36.17 9.54
C PRO A 420 -8.70 35.16 10.59
N SER A 421 -7.43 35.17 10.95
CA SER A 421 -6.88 34.21 11.92
C SER A 421 -5.66 34.78 12.64
N GLU A 422 -5.18 34.04 13.65
CA GLU A 422 -3.97 34.38 14.40
C GLU A 422 -2.72 34.41 13.52
N LEU A 423 -2.75 33.77 12.33
CA LEU A 423 -1.67 33.85 11.34
C LEU A 423 -1.40 35.28 10.87
N ASP A 424 -2.44 36.13 10.82
CA ASP A 424 -2.32 37.52 10.39
C ASP A 424 -1.51 38.39 11.37
N ALA A 425 -1.38 37.93 12.62
CA ALA A 425 -0.66 38.61 13.69
C ALA A 425 0.74 38.03 13.97
N ILE A 426 1.15 36.97 13.28
CA ILE A 426 2.46 36.34 13.48
C ILE A 426 3.58 37.32 13.08
N ALA A 427 4.53 37.55 13.99
CA ALA A 427 5.59 38.54 13.79
C ALA A 427 6.78 38.02 12.98
N ASP A 428 7.17 36.76 13.15
CA ASP A 428 8.29 36.11 12.46
C ASP A 428 7.91 35.56 11.08
N LYS A 429 8.92 35.33 10.25
CA LYS A 429 8.76 34.71 8.93
C LYS A 429 8.49 33.22 9.07
N THR A 430 7.57 32.71 8.27
CA THR A 430 7.06 31.34 8.33
C THR A 430 7.03 30.68 6.96
N ALA A 431 7.19 29.35 6.93
CA ALA A 431 7.10 28.55 5.71
C ALA A 431 6.50 27.15 5.96
N ASP A 432 6.21 26.42 4.88
CA ASP A 432 5.84 25.00 4.87
C ASP A 432 4.73 24.59 5.87
N PRO A 433 3.52 25.18 5.78
CA PRO A 433 2.40 24.76 6.62
C PRO A 433 1.98 23.31 6.35
N ALA A 434 1.53 22.60 7.39
CA ALA A 434 0.96 21.25 7.30
C ALA A 434 -0.06 21.00 8.40
N PHE A 435 -1.26 20.52 8.05
CA PHE A 435 -2.28 20.12 9.02
C PHE A 435 -2.10 18.65 9.45
N SER A 436 -2.44 18.36 10.71
CA SER A 436 -2.47 16.99 11.22
C SER A 436 -3.68 16.19 10.69
N PRO A 437 -3.58 14.85 10.53
CA PRO A 437 -4.67 14.02 10.01
C PRO A 437 -5.98 14.12 10.78
N ASP A 438 -5.91 14.33 12.10
CA ASP A 438 -7.10 14.52 12.93
C ASP A 438 -7.69 15.95 12.90
N GLY A 439 -7.06 16.87 12.17
CA GLY A 439 -7.53 18.22 11.96
C GLY A 439 -7.45 19.11 13.20
N LYS A 440 -6.52 18.81 14.12
CA LYS A 440 -6.36 19.54 15.39
C LYS A 440 -5.07 20.31 15.54
N LEU A 441 -4.11 20.15 14.63
CA LEU A 441 -2.81 20.82 14.71
C LEU A 441 -2.41 21.40 13.36
N LEU A 442 -1.64 22.49 13.39
CA LEU A 442 -0.96 23.09 12.25
C LEU A 442 0.53 23.20 12.56
N ALA A 443 1.37 22.43 11.87
CA ALA A 443 2.82 22.53 11.92
C ALA A 443 3.33 23.45 10.81
N PHE A 444 4.45 24.11 11.05
CA PHE A 444 5.09 25.00 10.08
C PHE A 444 6.54 25.30 10.48
N SER A 445 7.33 25.72 9.50
CA SER A 445 8.66 26.27 9.73
C SER A 445 8.55 27.71 10.25
N SER A 446 9.16 28.02 11.39
CA SER A 446 9.13 29.34 12.03
C SER A 446 10.52 29.99 12.05
N ASN A 447 10.61 31.27 12.41
CA ASN A 447 11.88 32.03 12.42
C ASN A 447 12.70 31.91 11.12
N VAL A 448 12.00 31.85 9.98
CA VAL A 448 12.61 31.51 8.70
C VAL A 448 13.57 32.61 8.23
N THR A 449 14.80 32.23 7.88
CA THR A 449 15.76 33.12 7.20
C THR A 449 15.97 32.63 5.78
N GLY A 450 15.42 33.39 4.83
CA GLY A 450 15.49 33.10 3.41
C GLY A 450 14.98 34.26 2.57
N SER A 451 15.09 34.09 1.25
CA SER A 451 14.56 35.04 0.27
C SER A 451 13.13 34.70 -0.17
N TYR A 452 12.69 33.46 0.04
CA TYR A 452 11.43 32.95 -0.50
C TYR A 452 10.95 31.69 0.25
N PRO A 453 9.64 31.38 0.29
CA PRO A 453 9.11 30.16 0.93
C PRO A 453 9.76 28.84 0.54
N VAL A 454 10.18 28.70 -0.73
CA VAL A 454 10.84 27.48 -1.20
C VAL A 454 12.34 27.47 -0.93
N GLU A 455 12.92 28.59 -0.46
CA GLU A 455 14.37 28.82 -0.40
C GLU A 455 14.76 29.58 0.87
N PHE A 456 15.09 28.80 1.90
CA PHE A 456 15.60 29.29 3.16
C PHE A 456 16.65 28.33 3.73
N TRP A 457 17.52 28.85 4.59
CA TRP A 457 18.64 28.10 5.19
C TRP A 457 18.59 28.08 6.72
N ARG A 458 17.57 28.72 7.32
CA ARG A 458 17.22 28.58 8.73
C ARG A 458 15.72 28.51 8.89
N GLY A 459 15.24 27.65 9.77
CA GLY A 459 13.84 27.57 10.17
C GLY A 459 13.66 26.56 11.30
N ASP A 460 13.02 26.97 12.38
CA ASP A 460 12.62 26.10 13.49
C ASP A 460 11.31 25.37 13.15
N LEU A 461 10.91 24.39 13.96
CA LEU A 461 9.63 23.69 13.80
C LEU A 461 8.67 24.10 14.92
N ASP A 462 7.56 24.74 14.56
CA ASP A 462 6.50 25.15 15.48
C ASP A 462 5.18 24.46 15.15
N VAL A 463 4.30 24.40 16.15
CA VAL A 463 2.94 23.87 16.05
C VAL A 463 1.95 24.84 16.72
N PHE A 464 0.80 25.05 16.08
CA PHE A 464 -0.42 25.57 16.69
C PHE A 464 -1.40 24.43 16.98
N ASP A 465 -2.20 24.60 18.03
CA ASP A 465 -3.49 23.91 18.13
C ASP A 465 -4.48 24.58 17.17
N PHE A 466 -5.29 23.78 16.49
CA PHE A 466 -6.28 24.21 15.50
C PHE A 466 -7.65 23.66 15.86
N ASP A 467 -8.66 24.52 15.87
CA ASP A 467 -10.07 24.13 16.05
C ASP A 467 -10.78 24.20 14.69
N ALA A 468 -11.04 23.05 14.08
CA ALA A 468 -11.73 22.96 12.79
C ALA A 468 -13.19 23.46 12.82
N GLY A 469 -13.83 23.56 13.99
CA GLY A 469 -15.20 24.06 14.11
C GLY A 469 -15.28 25.58 14.04
N THR A 470 -14.23 26.28 14.49
CA THR A 470 -14.17 27.75 14.53
C THR A 470 -13.10 28.35 13.62
N ASN A 471 -12.23 27.51 13.05
CA ASN A 471 -11.01 27.87 12.31
C ASN A 471 -10.00 28.68 13.14
N ALA A 472 -10.05 28.60 14.47
CA ALA A 472 -9.16 29.32 15.36
C ALA A 472 -7.83 28.58 15.57
N LEU A 473 -6.75 29.34 15.75
CA LEU A 473 -5.43 28.83 16.13
C LEU A 473 -5.05 29.31 17.54
N ALA A 474 -4.48 28.41 18.34
CA ALA A 474 -4.07 28.72 19.71
C ALA A 474 -2.78 27.99 20.09
N ASN A 475 -2.20 28.37 21.25
CA ASN A 475 -1.11 27.64 21.90
C ASN A 475 0.09 27.32 20.99
N ARG A 476 0.57 28.33 20.24
CA ARG A 476 1.81 28.21 19.47
C ARG A 476 2.95 27.73 20.37
N ARG A 477 3.64 26.68 19.94
CA ARG A 477 4.82 26.15 20.64
C ARG A 477 5.88 25.68 19.66
N GLN A 478 7.13 25.95 19.99
CA GLN A 478 8.28 25.41 19.26
C GLN A 478 8.51 23.96 19.68
N ILE A 479 8.52 23.05 18.71
CA ILE A 479 8.83 21.63 18.87
C ILE A 479 10.34 21.42 18.79
N VAL A 480 10.98 21.94 17.73
CA VAL A 480 12.42 21.78 17.49
C VAL A 480 13.06 23.11 17.11
N ALA A 481 14.15 23.48 17.79
CA ALA A 481 15.02 24.57 17.38
C ALA A 481 16.08 24.05 16.41
N ALA A 482 16.18 24.61 15.21
CA ALA A 482 17.11 24.15 14.18
C ALA A 482 18.45 24.90 14.20
N GLY A 483 18.51 26.04 14.88
CA GLY A 483 19.71 26.87 15.00
C GLY A 483 20.17 27.44 13.66
N ASN A 484 21.24 26.89 13.09
CA ASN A 484 21.79 27.33 11.80
C ASN A 484 21.29 26.51 10.60
N LEU A 485 20.38 25.57 10.84
CA LEU A 485 19.82 24.67 9.81
C LEU A 485 18.37 25.04 9.49
N ALA A 486 17.90 24.59 8.34
CA ALA A 486 16.51 24.67 7.92
C ALA A 486 15.78 23.37 8.26
N ILE A 487 14.72 23.45 9.07
CA ILE A 487 13.66 22.44 9.10
C ILE A 487 12.58 22.86 8.10
N ALA A 488 12.18 21.94 7.24
CA ALA A 488 11.25 22.19 6.14
C ALA A 488 10.34 20.97 5.89
N PHE A 489 9.22 21.20 5.22
CA PHE A 489 8.23 20.19 4.85
C PHE A 489 7.81 19.26 6.02
N PRO A 490 7.26 19.79 7.12
CA PRO A 490 6.74 18.96 8.19
C PRO A 490 5.54 18.12 7.72
N SER A 491 5.44 16.90 8.23
CA SER A 491 4.35 15.97 7.96
C SER A 491 4.01 15.16 9.20
N PHE A 492 2.74 15.14 9.58
CA PHE A 492 2.28 14.45 10.78
C PHE A 492 2.14 12.95 10.57
N SER A 493 2.44 12.17 11.60
CA SER A 493 2.05 10.76 11.72
C SER A 493 0.53 10.58 11.65
N PRO A 494 0.04 9.37 11.31
CA PRO A 494 -1.40 9.06 11.27
C PRO A 494 -2.17 9.47 12.54
N ASP A 495 -1.58 9.30 13.71
CA ASP A 495 -2.16 9.63 15.02
C ASP A 495 -1.95 11.10 15.47
N SER A 496 -1.35 11.93 14.62
CA SER A 496 -0.98 13.32 14.91
C SER A 496 0.01 13.51 16.07
N GLN A 497 0.64 12.44 16.59
CA GLN A 497 1.54 12.52 17.74
C GLN A 497 2.98 12.86 17.37
N TRP A 498 3.36 12.65 16.11
CA TRP A 498 4.72 12.84 15.63
C TRP A 498 4.76 13.70 14.38
N LEU A 499 5.90 14.36 14.18
CA LEU A 499 6.22 15.15 13.01
C LEU A 499 7.47 14.61 12.36
N LEU A 500 7.39 14.28 11.08
CA LEU A 500 8.53 13.98 10.22
C LEU A 500 8.83 15.20 9.37
N TYR A 501 10.10 15.46 9.12
CA TYR A 501 10.54 16.64 8.39
C TYR A 501 11.92 16.39 7.80
N GLN A 502 12.27 17.19 6.79
CA GLN A 502 13.66 17.30 6.37
C GLN A 502 14.39 18.33 7.21
N LYS A 503 15.67 18.10 7.46
CA LYS A 503 16.56 19.03 8.16
C LYS A 503 17.93 19.05 7.51
N GLY A 504 18.45 20.24 7.27
CA GLY A 504 19.75 20.42 6.63
C GLY A 504 20.13 21.87 6.43
N ASP A 505 21.09 22.11 5.55
CA ASP A 505 21.61 23.46 5.27
C ASP A 505 20.69 24.30 4.36
N TYR A 506 19.68 23.68 3.75
CA TYR A 506 18.78 24.35 2.80
C TYR A 506 17.42 23.65 2.68
N SER A 507 16.33 24.41 2.70
CA SER A 507 14.96 23.87 2.61
C SER A 507 14.62 23.29 1.24
N ARG A 508 15.24 23.79 0.17
CA ARG A 508 15.05 23.23 -1.17
C ARG A 508 16.01 22.08 -1.41
N ALA A 509 15.55 21.09 -2.17
CA ALA A 509 16.41 20.24 -2.99
C ALA A 509 17.12 21.10 -4.08
N LYS A 510 18.10 21.91 -3.67
CA LYS A 510 18.78 22.93 -4.48
C LYS A 510 19.88 22.28 -5.31
N TYR A 511 19.81 22.48 -6.63
CA TYR A 511 20.72 21.88 -7.59
C TYR A 511 21.19 22.94 -8.59
N GLY A 512 22.29 23.62 -8.24
CA GLY A 512 23.01 24.52 -9.14
C GLY A 512 24.47 24.11 -9.22
N ALA A 513 25.24 24.58 -10.21
CA ALA A 513 26.67 24.27 -10.29
C ALA A 513 27.36 24.64 -8.95
N ASN A 514 27.81 23.64 -8.20
CA ASN A 514 28.47 23.73 -6.89
C ASN A 514 27.58 24.06 -5.68
N GLN A 515 26.26 23.86 -5.75
CA GLN A 515 25.38 23.98 -4.59
C GLN A 515 24.44 22.77 -4.51
N VAL A 516 24.58 22.01 -3.41
CA VAL A 516 23.71 20.89 -3.03
C VAL A 516 23.17 21.21 -1.63
N GLY A 517 21.85 21.16 -1.46
CA GLY A 517 21.27 21.23 -0.12
C GLY A 517 21.42 19.90 0.60
N LEU A 518 22.29 19.77 1.59
CA LEU A 518 22.54 18.52 2.30
C LEU A 518 21.52 18.31 3.43
N ASN A 519 20.53 17.46 3.19
CA ASN A 519 19.39 17.23 4.08
C ASN A 519 19.15 15.75 4.36
N ASP A 520 18.78 15.48 5.61
CA ASP A 520 18.33 14.18 6.10
C ASP A 520 16.90 14.28 6.63
N LEU A 521 16.25 13.13 6.75
CA LEU A 521 14.94 13.00 7.39
C LEU A 521 15.09 12.80 8.89
N TYR A 522 14.24 13.49 9.65
CA TYR A 522 14.14 13.42 11.10
C TYR A 522 12.68 13.28 11.52
N MET A 523 12.47 12.88 12.77
CA MET A 523 11.17 12.83 13.42
C MET A 523 11.26 13.43 14.82
N ALA A 524 10.19 14.07 15.30
CA ALA A 524 10.06 14.51 16.69
C ALA A 524 8.61 14.36 17.16
N ASP A 525 8.42 14.11 18.45
CA ASP A 525 7.08 14.02 19.02
C ASP A 525 6.52 15.42 19.36
N VAL A 526 5.21 15.60 19.13
CA VAL A 526 4.51 16.86 19.38
C VAL A 526 4.49 17.21 20.88
N ALA A 527 4.54 16.20 21.75
CA ALA A 527 4.59 16.37 23.20
C ALA A 527 5.98 16.75 23.73
N LYS A 528 7.03 16.67 22.89
CA LYS A 528 8.44 16.93 23.22
C LYS A 528 8.98 16.05 24.36
N ALA A 529 8.44 14.84 24.52
CA ALA A 529 8.83 13.86 25.52
C ALA A 529 10.05 13.01 25.09
N VAL A 530 10.20 12.76 23.78
CA VAL A 530 11.24 11.86 23.23
C VAL A 530 12.37 12.65 22.60
N GLY A 531 12.06 13.82 22.04
CA GLY A 531 13.02 14.66 21.35
C GLY A 531 13.17 14.28 19.87
N GLU A 532 14.18 14.86 19.22
CA GLU A 532 14.46 14.63 17.80
C GLU A 532 15.17 13.29 17.58
N LEU A 533 14.69 12.50 16.62
CA LEU A 533 15.23 11.21 16.19
C LEU A 533 15.66 11.29 14.72
N PRO A 534 16.91 10.96 14.37
CA PRO A 534 17.31 10.79 12.98
C PRO A 534 16.70 9.49 12.41
N LEU A 535 16.28 9.52 11.15
CA LEU A 535 15.78 8.35 10.43
C LEU A 535 16.90 7.72 9.60
N ASP A 536 17.96 7.26 10.29
CA ASP A 536 19.24 6.86 9.71
C ASP A 536 19.12 5.77 8.63
N ALA A 537 18.32 4.73 8.86
CA ALA A 537 18.09 3.66 7.90
C ALA A 537 17.37 4.16 6.65
N ALA A 538 16.31 4.99 6.80
CA ALA A 538 15.65 5.64 5.66
C ALA A 538 16.60 6.59 4.91
N ASN A 539 17.48 7.28 5.65
CA ASN A 539 18.54 8.13 5.10
C ASN A 539 19.67 7.33 4.41
N GLY A 540 19.69 6.01 4.56
CA GLY A 540 20.66 5.10 3.95
C GLY A 540 21.98 4.96 4.71
N VAL A 541 22.03 5.35 5.98
CA VAL A 541 23.22 5.17 6.83
C VAL A 541 23.49 3.68 6.99
N GLY A 542 24.70 3.24 6.61
CA GLY A 542 25.10 1.83 6.65
C GLY A 542 24.73 1.02 5.39
N TYR A 543 23.95 1.60 4.47
CA TYR A 543 23.50 0.95 3.24
C TYR A 543 24.00 1.64 1.97
N LEU A 544 24.13 2.95 2.01
CA LEU A 544 24.58 3.80 0.91
C LEU A 544 25.98 4.34 1.17
N ASP A 545 26.72 4.56 0.08
CA ASP A 545 27.96 5.32 0.14
C ASP A 545 27.71 6.82 0.36
N GLU A 546 28.76 7.56 0.72
CA GLU A 546 28.63 8.94 1.20
C GLU A 546 27.98 9.89 0.19
N LYS A 547 28.26 9.74 -1.11
CA LYS A 547 27.70 10.59 -2.15
C LYS A 547 26.17 10.47 -2.27
N ASN A 548 25.61 9.35 -1.83
CA ASN A 548 24.18 9.05 -1.87
C ASN A 548 23.46 9.38 -0.55
N ARG A 549 24.19 9.80 0.48
CA ARG A 549 23.60 10.25 1.76
C ARG A 549 23.30 11.75 1.72
N ARG A 550 22.51 12.24 2.69
CA ARG A 550 22.23 13.68 2.86
C ARG A 550 21.49 14.33 1.70
N ILE A 551 20.70 13.57 0.94
CA ILE A 551 19.97 14.05 -0.24
C ILE A 551 18.50 13.62 -0.21
N ASN A 552 17.87 13.81 0.95
CA ASN A 552 16.50 13.37 1.25
C ASN A 552 15.61 14.56 1.57
N TYR A 553 14.51 14.69 0.83
CA TYR A 553 13.72 15.92 0.82
C TYR A 553 12.22 15.64 0.83
N GLN A 554 11.45 16.61 1.32
CA GLN A 554 9.99 16.66 1.20
C GLN A 554 9.28 15.36 1.65
N PRO A 555 9.49 14.90 2.89
CA PRO A 555 8.80 13.72 3.39
C PRO A 555 7.30 13.99 3.52
N THR A 556 6.47 13.06 3.09
CA THR A 556 5.04 13.06 3.38
C THR A 556 4.60 11.70 3.91
N VAL A 557 3.80 11.73 4.96
CA VAL A 557 3.36 10.54 5.68
C VAL A 557 1.97 10.14 5.19
N ASN A 558 1.80 8.83 4.98
CA ASN A 558 0.52 8.19 4.73
C ASN A 558 -0.46 8.51 5.88
N PRO A 559 -1.68 8.99 5.63
CA PRO A 559 -2.64 9.30 6.70
C PRO A 559 -3.06 8.11 7.57
N ILE A 560 -2.76 6.88 7.14
CA ILE A 560 -3.08 5.64 7.86
C ILE A 560 -1.81 4.84 8.18
N ALA A 561 -1.85 4.12 9.31
CA ALA A 561 -0.84 3.12 9.66
C ALA A 561 -1.22 1.75 9.07
N VAL A 562 -0.22 1.01 8.60
CA VAL A 562 -0.42 -0.31 7.98
C VAL A 562 0.65 -1.27 8.45
N GLY A 563 0.22 -2.41 8.99
CA GLY A 563 1.10 -3.53 9.35
C GLY A 563 2.08 -3.25 10.49
N GLY A 564 1.76 -2.30 11.39
CA GLY A 564 2.65 -1.85 12.47
C GLY A 564 3.58 -0.69 12.09
N TYR A 565 3.42 -0.13 10.88
CA TYR A 565 4.28 0.93 10.36
C TYR A 565 3.51 2.16 9.90
N MET A 566 4.13 3.33 10.08
CA MET A 566 3.86 4.55 9.33
C MET A 566 4.64 4.49 8.03
N TRP A 567 4.01 4.90 6.93
CA TRP A 567 4.64 4.86 5.61
C TRP A 567 4.95 6.27 5.13
N VAL A 568 6.18 6.49 4.70
CA VAL A 568 6.68 7.81 4.33
C VAL A 568 7.17 7.76 2.90
N VAL A 569 6.67 8.67 2.06
CA VAL A 569 7.28 8.95 0.76
C VAL A 569 8.17 10.18 0.88
N PHE A 570 9.33 10.16 0.24
CA PHE A 570 10.22 11.31 0.15
C PHE A 570 10.92 11.33 -1.21
N VAL A 571 11.54 12.46 -1.53
CA VAL A 571 12.23 12.68 -2.78
C VAL A 571 13.73 12.53 -2.57
N SER A 572 14.40 11.77 -3.43
CA SER A 572 15.85 11.66 -3.42
C SER A 572 16.40 11.34 -4.82
N PRO A 573 17.53 11.93 -5.23
CA PRO A 573 18.24 11.53 -6.45
C PRO A 573 19.25 10.40 -6.21
N ARG A 574 19.27 9.79 -5.01
CA ARG A 574 20.18 8.67 -4.68
C ARG A 574 20.15 7.56 -5.75
N ASP A 575 21.25 6.83 -5.85
CA ASP A 575 21.41 5.68 -6.75
C ASP A 575 20.33 4.62 -6.48
N TYR A 576 19.85 4.00 -7.55
CA TYR A 576 18.89 2.89 -7.52
C TYR A 576 19.59 1.60 -7.95
N GLY A 577 20.10 0.87 -6.97
CA GLY A 577 20.82 -0.40 -7.15
C GLY A 577 21.89 -0.29 -8.25
N ASN A 578 21.74 -1.06 -9.31
CA ASN A 578 22.60 -0.99 -10.51
C ASN A 578 21.86 -0.43 -11.75
N ARG A 579 20.67 0.15 -11.57
CA ARG A 579 19.82 0.73 -12.63
C ARG A 579 20.05 2.22 -12.84
N MET A 580 20.29 2.95 -11.75
CA MET A 580 20.60 4.37 -11.77
C MET A 580 21.80 4.59 -10.86
N VAL A 581 22.98 4.76 -11.46
CA VAL A 581 24.25 4.84 -10.73
C VAL A 581 25.01 6.06 -11.19
N SER A 582 25.30 6.94 -10.24
CA SER A 582 26.12 8.11 -10.45
C SER A 582 27.61 7.77 -10.31
N ALA A 583 28.45 8.39 -11.14
CA ALA A 583 29.89 8.30 -11.04
C ALA A 583 30.42 9.18 -9.89
N THR A 584 29.93 10.42 -9.79
CA THR A 584 30.43 11.39 -8.81
C THR A 584 29.34 11.95 -7.92
N ASN A 585 28.27 12.50 -8.49
CA ASN A 585 27.25 13.17 -7.72
C ASN A 585 25.83 12.84 -8.22
N PRO A 586 25.07 12.02 -7.47
CA PRO A 586 23.73 11.60 -7.86
C PRO A 586 22.79 12.77 -8.09
N THR A 587 22.98 13.87 -7.39
CA THR A 587 22.21 15.10 -7.55
C THR A 587 22.12 15.60 -9.00
N TYR A 588 23.21 15.53 -9.75
CA TYR A 588 23.27 16.08 -11.12
C TYR A 588 23.25 15.00 -12.19
N GLU A 589 23.67 13.78 -11.84
CA GLU A 589 23.79 12.66 -12.77
C GLU A 589 22.53 11.79 -12.79
N ASN A 590 21.83 11.70 -11.66
CA ASN A 590 20.57 10.99 -11.55
C ASN A 590 19.38 11.96 -11.64
N ARG A 591 18.18 11.37 -11.68
CA ARG A 591 16.90 12.10 -11.60
C ARG A 591 16.33 11.90 -10.21
N LYS A 592 15.67 12.92 -9.66
CA LYS A 592 14.91 12.73 -8.41
C LYS A 592 13.82 11.70 -8.64
N GLN A 593 13.71 10.78 -7.70
CA GLN A 593 12.66 9.77 -7.67
C GLN A 593 11.96 9.79 -6.31
N LEU A 594 10.79 9.16 -6.26
CA LEU A 594 10.05 8.93 -5.04
C LEU A 594 10.51 7.62 -4.39
N TRP A 595 10.90 7.74 -3.12
CA TRP A 595 11.34 6.64 -2.27
C TRP A 595 10.36 6.48 -1.12
N VAL A 596 10.13 5.24 -0.71
CA VAL A 596 9.21 4.89 0.37
C VAL A 596 9.99 4.19 1.48
N ALA A 597 9.76 4.59 2.72
CA ALA A 597 10.30 3.93 3.91
C ALA A 597 9.18 3.60 4.90
N ALA A 598 9.34 2.48 5.60
CA ALA A 598 8.53 2.14 6.76
C ALA A 598 9.18 2.72 8.02
N ILE A 599 8.35 3.24 8.93
CA ILE A 599 8.75 3.75 10.24
C ILE A 599 7.88 3.07 11.29
N ASP A 600 8.46 2.51 12.35
CA ASP A 600 7.69 1.85 13.41
C ASP A 600 6.71 2.84 14.07
N VAL A 601 5.44 2.45 14.25
CA VAL A 601 4.38 3.34 14.80
C VAL A 601 4.63 3.75 16.26
N ASN A 602 5.35 2.95 17.03
CA ASN A 602 5.75 3.29 18.41
C ASN A 602 7.28 3.36 18.50
N PRO A 603 7.89 4.47 18.07
CA PRO A 603 9.34 4.61 18.11
C PRO A 603 9.86 4.57 19.54
N THR A 604 10.96 3.86 19.76
CA THR A 604 11.64 3.84 21.06
C THR A 604 12.57 5.05 21.17
N PRO A 605 12.54 5.83 22.27
CA PRO A 605 13.43 6.96 22.47
C PRO A 605 14.91 6.62 22.24
N GLY A 606 15.60 7.45 21.46
CA GLY A 606 17.03 7.31 21.15
C GLY A 606 17.39 6.16 20.21
N LYS A 607 16.39 5.45 19.64
CA LYS A 607 16.60 4.46 18.59
C LYS A 607 16.02 4.99 17.28
N ASP A 608 16.68 4.67 16.18
CA ASP A 608 16.14 4.89 14.84
C ASP A 608 14.94 3.96 14.62
N PRO A 609 13.72 4.50 14.41
CA PRO A 609 12.53 3.70 14.13
C PRO A 609 12.33 3.42 12.63
N SER A 610 13.22 3.91 11.77
CA SER A 610 13.09 3.79 10.33
C SER A 610 13.71 2.49 9.80
N HIS A 611 13.22 2.09 8.64
CA HIS A 611 13.78 0.99 7.85
C HIS A 611 14.31 1.51 6.51
N PRO A 612 15.21 0.77 5.85
CA PRO A 612 15.77 1.20 4.56
C PRO A 612 14.69 1.48 3.52
N ALA A 613 14.86 2.59 2.83
CA ALA A 613 13.90 3.02 1.83
C ALA A 613 14.03 2.21 0.53
N PHE A 614 12.89 1.92 -0.09
CA PHE A 614 12.82 1.33 -1.42
C PHE A 614 12.21 2.31 -2.42
N LEU A 615 12.65 2.20 -3.67
CA LEU A 615 12.04 2.88 -4.80
C LEU A 615 10.67 2.25 -5.09
N LEU A 616 9.61 3.06 -5.08
CA LEU A 616 8.28 2.59 -5.47
C LEU A 616 8.25 2.35 -6.99
N ARG A 617 8.06 1.09 -7.40
CA ARG A 617 7.84 0.75 -8.81
C ARG A 617 6.50 1.31 -9.29
N GLY A 618 6.41 1.58 -10.58
CA GLY A 618 5.26 2.24 -11.20
C GLY A 618 5.47 3.74 -11.46
N GLN A 619 6.59 4.32 -11.04
CA GLN A 619 7.02 5.64 -11.49
C GLN A 619 7.86 5.54 -12.78
N ASP A 620 7.74 6.53 -13.66
CA ASP A 620 8.58 6.64 -14.86
C ASP A 620 9.96 7.15 -14.47
N LEU A 621 10.98 6.29 -14.60
CA LEU A 621 12.36 6.60 -14.25
C LEU A 621 13.01 7.60 -15.21
N SER A 622 12.42 7.87 -16.37
CA SER A 622 12.93 8.81 -17.38
C SER A 622 12.65 10.27 -17.02
N THR A 623 11.69 10.52 -16.12
CA THR A 623 11.32 11.84 -15.63
C THR A 623 11.88 12.11 -14.24
N ILE A 624 12.01 13.39 -13.89
CA ILE A 624 12.21 13.83 -12.52
C ILE A 624 10.85 13.80 -11.80
N ASN A 625 10.74 12.96 -10.77
CA ASN A 625 9.55 12.81 -9.95
C ASN A 625 9.80 13.46 -8.58
N MET A 626 8.95 14.40 -8.18
CA MET A 626 9.11 15.12 -6.90
C MET A 626 7.79 15.60 -6.31
N SER A 627 7.87 16.16 -5.10
CA SER A 627 6.72 16.66 -4.34
C SER A 627 5.64 15.58 -4.18
N GLY A 628 6.03 14.38 -3.72
CA GLY A 628 5.10 13.28 -3.52
C GLY A 628 4.26 13.48 -2.25
N TYR A 629 2.95 13.62 -2.39
CA TYR A 629 1.98 13.73 -1.30
C TYR A 629 1.20 12.43 -1.15
N TRP A 630 1.41 11.76 -0.03
CA TRP A 630 0.57 10.62 0.35
C TRP A 630 -0.77 11.09 0.89
N SER A 631 -1.84 10.58 0.29
CA SER A 631 -3.22 10.85 0.67
C SER A 631 -4.06 9.58 0.54
N LEU A 632 -5.18 9.51 1.24
CA LEU A 632 -6.25 8.59 0.85
C LEU A 632 -6.84 9.02 -0.49
N GLU A 633 -7.62 8.13 -1.10
CA GLU A 633 -8.48 8.52 -2.22
C GLU A 633 -9.82 9.00 -1.67
N ALA A 634 -10.53 9.81 -2.47
CA ALA A 634 -11.89 10.21 -2.14
C ALA A 634 -12.74 8.97 -1.78
N CYS A 635 -13.42 9.04 -0.64
CA CYS A 635 -14.14 7.89 -0.10
C CYS A 635 -15.28 7.43 -1.02
N LYS A 636 -15.54 6.14 -1.00
CA LYS A 636 -16.60 5.48 -1.76
C LYS A 636 -17.91 5.48 -0.97
N GLY A 637 -19.02 5.72 -1.66
CA GLY A 637 -20.36 5.64 -1.07
C GLY A 637 -20.78 4.21 -0.73
N GLU A 638 -21.83 4.07 0.07
CA GLU A 638 -22.39 2.75 0.45
C GLU A 638 -22.72 1.87 -0.76
N GLY A 639 -22.52 0.56 -0.62
CA GLY A 639 -22.73 -0.45 -1.67
C GLY A 639 -21.61 -0.56 -2.71
N ASN A 640 -20.66 0.38 -2.76
CA ASN A 640 -19.50 0.26 -3.65
C ASN A 640 -18.48 -0.74 -3.10
N SER A 641 -17.72 -1.37 -4.01
CA SER A 641 -16.69 -2.32 -3.62
C SER A 641 -15.52 -1.65 -2.89
N CYS A 642 -15.06 -2.32 -1.84
CA CYS A 642 -13.97 -1.84 -1.01
C CYS A 642 -13.04 -3.00 -0.64
N ALA A 643 -11.81 -2.67 -0.31
CA ALA A 643 -10.88 -3.63 0.30
C ALA A 643 -10.70 -3.41 1.80
N GLN A 644 -10.96 -2.19 2.29
CA GLN A 644 -10.72 -1.73 3.66
C GLN A 644 -11.68 -0.61 4.04
N GLY A 645 -11.92 -0.44 5.35
CA GLY A 645 -12.91 0.52 5.87
C GLY A 645 -12.61 1.99 5.55
N PHE A 646 -11.34 2.41 5.59
CA PHE A 646 -10.94 3.79 5.22
C PHE A 646 -11.19 4.17 3.76
N GLU A 647 -11.51 3.21 2.88
CA GLU A 647 -11.95 3.51 1.51
C GLU A 647 -13.43 3.93 1.46
N CYS A 648 -14.19 3.71 2.53
CA CYS A 648 -15.63 3.93 2.61
C CYS A 648 -15.94 5.21 3.39
N CYS A 649 -16.90 6.00 2.92
CA CYS A 649 -17.30 7.22 3.63
C CYS A 649 -17.90 6.92 5.01
N THR A 650 -18.47 5.72 5.18
CA THR A 650 -18.94 5.21 6.47
C THR A 650 -17.80 4.78 7.40
N GLY A 651 -16.64 4.43 6.84
CA GLY A 651 -15.50 3.86 7.56
C GLY A 651 -15.51 2.34 7.71
N PHE A 652 -16.45 1.63 7.09
CA PHE A 652 -16.64 0.18 7.27
C PHE A 652 -16.75 -0.56 5.94
N CYS A 653 -16.06 -1.70 5.85
CA CYS A 653 -15.96 -2.51 4.65
C CYS A 653 -16.15 -3.98 5.02
N GLN A 654 -17.32 -4.53 4.70
CA GLN A 654 -17.74 -5.85 5.18
C GLN A 654 -18.17 -6.74 4.00
N PRO A 655 -18.08 -8.07 4.14
CA PRO A 655 -18.59 -8.97 3.11
C PRO A 655 -20.10 -8.84 3.00
N ASP A 656 -20.59 -8.78 1.76
CA ASP A 656 -22.00 -8.88 1.42
C ASP A 656 -22.49 -10.33 1.53
N GLY A 657 -23.78 -10.55 1.28
CA GLY A 657 -24.38 -11.89 1.31
C GLY A 657 -23.79 -12.90 0.31
N ASN A 658 -22.93 -12.45 -0.61
CA ASN A 658 -22.21 -13.26 -1.60
C ASN A 658 -20.71 -13.37 -1.30
N GLY A 659 -20.23 -12.82 -0.17
CA GLY A 659 -18.81 -12.82 0.22
C GLY A 659 -17.95 -11.76 -0.46
N THR A 660 -18.54 -10.80 -1.19
CA THR A 660 -17.81 -9.68 -1.80
C THR A 660 -17.81 -8.49 -0.84
N TYR A 661 -16.67 -7.82 -0.67
CA TYR A 661 -16.56 -6.69 0.26
C TYR A 661 -17.14 -5.41 -0.33
N ALA A 662 -18.03 -4.76 0.43
CA ALA A 662 -18.68 -3.51 0.05
C ALA A 662 -18.74 -2.53 1.23
N CYS A 663 -18.84 -1.23 0.90
CA CYS A 663 -19.01 -0.18 1.88
C CYS A 663 -20.38 -0.28 2.55
N VAL A 664 -20.40 -0.38 3.87
CA VAL A 664 -21.61 -0.61 4.67
C VAL A 664 -21.75 0.42 5.79
N PRO A 665 -22.95 0.66 6.33
CA PRO A 665 -23.10 1.41 7.57
C PRO A 665 -22.39 0.71 8.76
N PRO A 666 -22.11 1.44 9.86
CA PRO A 666 -21.45 0.87 11.03
C PRO A 666 -22.18 -0.38 11.56
N PRO A 667 -21.49 -1.51 11.75
CA PRO A 667 -22.12 -2.74 12.20
C PRO A 667 -22.57 -2.62 13.66
N ALA A 668 -23.86 -2.83 13.91
CA ALA A 668 -24.41 -2.74 15.26
C ALA A 668 -23.88 -3.87 16.17
N GLY A 669 -23.29 -3.51 17.31
CA GLY A 669 -22.85 -4.45 18.34
C GLY A 669 -21.64 -5.31 17.97
N LYS A 670 -20.91 -4.94 16.90
CA LYS A 670 -19.63 -5.56 16.54
C LYS A 670 -18.47 -4.59 16.79
N CYS A 671 -17.32 -5.14 17.12
CA CYS A 671 -16.06 -4.39 17.09
C CYS A 671 -15.67 -4.05 15.64
N SER A 672 -14.70 -3.15 15.49
CA SER A 672 -14.14 -2.70 14.21
C SER A 672 -12.91 -3.55 13.86
N GLU A 673 -12.88 -4.04 12.63
CA GLU A 673 -11.74 -4.79 12.10
C GLU A 673 -10.58 -3.85 11.73
N ILE A 674 -9.37 -4.41 11.52
CA ILE A 674 -8.24 -3.61 11.02
C ILE A 674 -8.64 -2.88 9.73
N GLY A 675 -8.35 -1.58 9.66
CA GLY A 675 -8.69 -0.67 8.57
C GLY A 675 -10.09 -0.05 8.68
N GLU A 676 -10.92 -0.48 9.64
CA GLU A 676 -12.21 0.13 9.92
C GLU A 676 -12.13 1.26 10.93
N LYS A 677 -13.12 2.15 10.88
CA LYS A 677 -13.16 3.36 11.69
C LYS A 677 -13.34 3.05 13.17
N CYS A 678 -12.57 3.75 14.01
CA CYS A 678 -12.63 3.65 15.46
C CYS A 678 -12.51 5.03 16.11
N THR A 679 -12.84 5.09 17.40
CA THR A 679 -12.60 6.26 18.26
C THR A 679 -11.55 5.95 19.33
N THR A 680 -11.54 4.73 19.84
CA THR A 680 -10.61 4.27 20.88
C THR A 680 -10.08 2.88 20.54
N GLY A 681 -8.96 2.48 21.14
CA GLY A 681 -8.41 1.13 20.94
C GLY A 681 -9.37 0.00 21.37
N ALA A 682 -10.30 0.28 22.29
CA ALA A 682 -11.29 -0.70 22.72
C ALA A 682 -12.35 -1.02 21.65
N ASP A 683 -12.48 -0.19 20.62
CA ASP A 683 -13.38 -0.44 19.50
C ASP A 683 -12.83 -1.54 18.57
N CYS A 684 -11.53 -1.83 18.63
CA CYS A 684 -10.86 -2.75 17.72
C CYS A 684 -10.99 -4.21 18.15
N CYS A 685 -11.28 -5.10 17.20
CA CYS A 685 -11.51 -6.53 17.49
C CYS A 685 -10.28 -7.23 18.10
N GLY A 686 -9.06 -6.82 17.74
CA GLY A 686 -7.82 -7.38 18.27
C GLY A 686 -7.22 -6.63 19.46
N ALA A 687 -8.01 -5.87 20.22
CA ALA A 687 -7.51 -5.18 21.41
C ALA A 687 -6.98 -6.16 22.49
N PRO A 688 -5.90 -5.83 23.22
CA PRO A 688 -5.14 -4.57 23.18
C PRO A 688 -4.01 -4.51 22.13
N GLN A 689 -3.80 -5.55 21.33
CA GLN A 689 -2.72 -5.61 20.33
C GLN A 689 -2.97 -4.66 19.16
N ASP A 690 -4.22 -4.51 18.75
CA ASP A 690 -4.66 -3.51 17.79
C ASP A 690 -5.11 -2.24 18.52
N GLN A 691 -4.79 -1.08 17.94
CA GLN A 691 -5.08 0.24 18.48
C GLN A 691 -5.79 1.11 17.46
N CYS A 692 -6.46 2.15 17.95
CA CYS A 692 -7.05 3.17 17.09
C CYS A 692 -6.00 4.22 16.73
N ILE A 693 -5.46 4.14 15.52
CA ILE A 693 -4.40 5.00 15.03
C ILE A 693 -4.96 5.82 13.86
N GLY A 694 -4.97 7.14 13.99
CA GLY A 694 -5.53 8.03 12.95
C GLY A 694 -7.02 7.82 12.67
N GLY A 695 -7.78 7.34 13.67
CA GLY A 695 -9.21 7.07 13.54
C GLY A 695 -9.56 5.73 12.87
N PHE A 696 -8.57 4.85 12.64
CA PHE A 696 -8.77 3.51 12.12
C PHE A 696 -8.07 2.46 12.97
N CYS A 697 -8.67 1.26 13.07
CA CYS A 697 -8.05 0.15 13.78
C CYS A 697 -6.81 -0.31 13.01
N ALA A 698 -5.67 -0.38 13.68
CA ALA A 698 -4.40 -0.75 13.10
C ALA A 698 -3.54 -1.52 14.11
N GLN A 699 -2.63 -2.34 13.60
CA GLN A 699 -1.65 -3.01 14.43
C GLN A 699 -0.74 -1.99 15.11
N SER A 700 -0.59 -2.10 16.43
CA SER A 700 0.26 -1.20 17.21
C SER A 700 1.74 -1.55 17.15
N GLN A 701 2.09 -2.74 16.66
CA GLN A 701 3.46 -3.20 16.48
C GLN A 701 3.54 -4.10 15.23
N PRO A 702 4.70 -4.17 14.57
CA PRO A 702 4.97 -5.24 13.61
C PRO A 702 4.79 -6.62 14.27
N LYS A 703 4.33 -7.59 13.48
CA LYS A 703 4.21 -9.00 13.92
C LYS A 703 5.48 -9.78 13.68
#